data_AF-A0A428W3F2-F1
#
_entry.id   AF-A0A428W3F2-F1
#
_cell.length_a   1.000
_cell.length_b   1.000
_cell.length_c   1.000
_cell.angle_alpha   90.00
_cell.angle_beta   90.00
_cell.angle_gamma   90.00
#
_symmetry.space_group_name_H-M   'P 1'
#
loop_
_entity.id
_entity.type
_entity.pdbx_description
1 polymer ?
#
loop_
_entity_poly.entity_id
_entity_poly.type
_entity_poly.pdbx_seq_one_letter_code
_entity_poly.pdbx_strand_id
1 'polypeptide(L)'
;MASGGIGPAAASGYADGPALAAAVRSVLARLDAHAARARTSTRPETGGPGTAGPASPGPAPEPVPGARPEASGTEPHPAPAHADAPGPGTGPARPGERPPAGSGPGTPERSASGGPATLDTLVACFGLSSFERDVLLLAAAAELEPTTASRCAAASGDPERPYPTFSLALAALTEPHWSALTPVAPLRRWRLVELDDETRLTTSRLRPDERILHFLLGSPYLDARLHGLLRRVPLPAGLPPSYEAAARRIATGWAESGPGVPPRVELVGGDRHTREEIAASAARRSGLGLYTMAAEDLPSGPAERDRLSRLWQREAILLPAALLLESGELDREQAAAADAFIAGAAVPLVVASTDARPATHATRGERITVPELGDEEQLRLWTEAFSGVPGVGEEQLRQLVAQFSLPPHVVRSAAATVRRGLAGGEAAASGAQGLAWAAGLTEARMGLDELGRRIEPEAGWDDLVLHERQLRILREIVAHVRQRGTVHQEWGFARTLRRGLGVTALFAGGSGTGKTLAAEVMAKELGLDLFVIDLSQVVSKYIGETEKNLRKVFDAAERGGALLLFDEADALFGKRSEVKDSHDRYANLEVSYLLMRMEAYRGLAILTTNMKKALDTAFMRRIRFVVDFPFPGESERAEIWRRVLPAQAPVKDLEPERLAQLTVAGGSIRNIALAGAFLAAEEGESLRMRHMLAAARTEYLKLERSLTPSEVRGWI
;
A
#
# COMPACT_ATOMS: atom_id res chain seq x y z
N MET A 1 3.06 -30.18 -0.42
CA MET A 1 4.41 -30.57 -0.87
C MET A 1 4.54 -30.27 -2.35
N ALA A 2 5.41 -29.36 -2.75
CA ALA A 2 5.78 -29.14 -4.14
C ALA A 2 7.19 -28.52 -4.17
N SER A 3 8.15 -29.22 -4.74
CA SER A 3 9.57 -28.84 -4.77
C SER A 3 9.85 -27.94 -5.97
N GLY A 4 10.00 -26.64 -5.75
CA GLY A 4 10.58 -25.70 -6.72
C GLY A 4 12.11 -25.73 -6.61
N GLY A 5 12.80 -26.02 -7.72
CA GLY A 5 14.24 -26.30 -7.72
C GLY A 5 15.12 -25.11 -7.34
N ILE A 6 15.98 -25.31 -6.33
CA ILE A 6 17.12 -24.42 -6.04
C ILE A 6 18.25 -24.81 -7.00
N GLY A 7 18.62 -23.92 -7.93
CA GLY A 7 19.80 -24.09 -8.78
C GLY A 7 21.11 -24.05 -7.97
N PRO A 8 22.17 -24.77 -8.39
CA PRO A 8 23.31 -25.05 -7.53
C PRO A 8 24.26 -23.85 -7.38
N ALA A 9 24.09 -23.08 -6.31
CA ALA A 9 25.07 -22.12 -5.80
C ALA A 9 25.43 -22.36 -4.32
N ALA A 10 25.07 -23.51 -3.76
CA ALA A 10 25.20 -23.86 -2.34
C ALA A 10 26.48 -24.69 -2.03
N ALA A 11 27.63 -24.33 -2.63
CA ALA A 11 28.87 -25.11 -2.54
C ALA A 11 30.12 -24.30 -2.12
N SER A 12 29.96 -23.13 -1.48
CA SER A 12 31.09 -22.31 -0.99
C SER A 12 31.09 -22.03 0.52
N GLY A 13 30.13 -22.56 1.29
CA GLY A 13 29.90 -22.20 2.70
C GLY A 13 30.97 -22.60 3.73
N TYR A 14 32.11 -23.17 3.31
CA TYR A 14 33.18 -23.64 4.19
C TYR A 14 34.47 -22.80 4.14
N ALA A 15 34.51 -21.72 3.34
CA ALA A 15 35.72 -20.93 3.14
C ALA A 15 36.19 -20.15 4.38
N ASP A 16 35.27 -19.65 5.21
CA ASP A 16 35.58 -18.72 6.31
C ASP A 16 35.90 -19.38 7.66
N GLY A 17 35.49 -20.65 7.84
CA GLY A 17 35.70 -21.41 9.08
C GLY A 17 37.15 -21.42 9.60
N PRO A 18 38.17 -21.66 8.73
CA PRO A 18 39.58 -21.61 9.15
C PRO A 18 40.04 -20.25 9.68
N ALA A 19 39.53 -19.15 9.10
CA ALA A 19 39.89 -17.78 9.48
C ALA A 19 39.25 -17.41 10.84
N LEU A 20 37.96 -17.72 11.03
CA LEU A 20 37.28 -17.53 12.31
C LEU A 20 37.95 -18.34 13.42
N ALA A 21 38.26 -19.61 13.16
CA ALA A 21 38.92 -20.48 14.14
C ALA A 21 40.35 -19.99 14.49
N ALA A 22 41.08 -19.39 13.54
CA ALA A 22 42.38 -18.77 13.81
C ALA A 22 42.23 -17.51 14.70
N ALA A 23 41.22 -16.68 14.45
CA ALA A 23 40.92 -15.51 15.27
C ALA A 23 40.54 -15.89 16.72
N VAL A 24 39.67 -16.90 16.89
CA VAL A 24 39.30 -17.47 18.20
C VAL A 24 40.54 -18.00 18.94
N ARG A 25 41.41 -18.78 18.28
CA ARG A 25 42.66 -19.27 18.90
C ARG A 25 43.59 -18.13 19.35
N SER A 26 43.67 -17.04 18.59
CA SER A 26 44.46 -15.85 18.95
C SER A 26 43.93 -15.12 20.20
N VAL A 27 42.61 -15.07 20.38
CA VAL A 27 41.99 -14.57 21.62
C VAL A 27 42.27 -15.48 22.81
N LEU A 28 42.10 -16.80 22.65
CA LEU A 28 42.33 -17.75 23.74
C LEU A 28 43.82 -17.85 24.15
N ALA A 29 44.76 -17.69 23.22
CA ALA A 29 46.19 -17.64 23.54
C ALA A 29 46.55 -16.43 24.44
N ARG A 30 45.87 -15.28 24.25
CA ARG A 30 46.03 -14.10 25.13
C ARG A 30 45.45 -14.36 26.53
N LEU A 31 44.36 -15.11 26.61
CA LEU A 31 43.74 -15.55 27.86
C LEU A 31 44.68 -16.48 28.66
N ASP A 32 45.30 -17.46 27.98
CA ASP A 32 46.30 -18.35 28.60
C ASP A 32 47.53 -17.57 29.10
N ALA A 33 48.01 -16.59 28.32
CA ALA A 33 49.12 -15.72 28.69
C ALA A 33 48.77 -14.80 29.88
N HIS A 34 47.50 -14.45 30.09
CA HIS A 34 47.03 -13.78 31.30
C HIS A 34 47.03 -14.75 32.49
N ALA A 35 46.44 -15.95 32.35
CA ALA A 35 46.41 -16.99 33.38
C ALA A 35 47.82 -17.45 33.83
N ALA A 36 48.80 -17.46 32.92
CA ALA A 36 50.20 -17.74 33.23
C ALA A 36 50.82 -16.63 34.09
N ARG A 37 50.61 -15.36 33.72
CA ARG A 37 51.11 -14.19 34.47
C ARG A 37 50.52 -14.10 35.88
N ALA A 38 49.21 -14.32 36.02
CA ALA A 38 48.54 -14.35 37.33
C ALA A 38 49.09 -15.46 38.25
N ARG A 39 49.39 -16.65 37.70
CA ARG A 39 50.02 -17.76 38.44
C ARG A 39 51.48 -17.47 38.84
N THR A 40 52.21 -16.68 38.06
CA THR A 40 53.57 -16.26 38.45
C THR A 40 53.60 -15.18 39.54
N SER A 41 52.57 -14.31 39.65
CA SER A 41 52.50 -13.29 40.71
C SER A 41 51.87 -13.77 42.02
N THR A 42 51.35 -15.01 42.06
CA THR A 42 50.68 -15.60 43.24
C THR A 42 51.50 -16.68 43.95
N ARG A 43 52.76 -16.90 43.54
CA ARG A 43 53.71 -17.70 44.33
C ARG A 43 54.15 -16.91 45.57
N PRO A 44 53.93 -17.41 46.80
CA PRO A 44 54.50 -16.79 47.99
C PRO A 44 56.02 -17.01 48.02
N GLU A 45 56.78 -15.99 48.42
CA GLU A 45 58.21 -16.13 48.68
C GLU A 45 58.43 -17.05 49.89
N THR A 46 59.03 -18.21 49.66
CA THR A 46 59.34 -19.17 50.72
C THR A 46 60.61 -18.79 51.47
N GLY A 47 60.44 -17.98 52.52
CA GLY A 47 61.15 -18.06 53.81
C GLY A 47 62.69 -18.03 53.86
N GLY A 48 63.22 -16.95 54.45
CA GLY A 48 64.53 -16.89 55.12
C GLY A 48 64.40 -16.18 56.48
N PRO A 49 65.10 -16.59 57.57
CA PRO A 49 64.71 -16.21 58.94
C PRO A 49 65.51 -15.05 59.57
N GLY A 50 64.89 -14.38 60.55
CA GLY A 50 65.51 -13.40 61.47
C GLY A 50 65.40 -11.95 60.98
N THR A 51 65.18 -10.93 61.83
CA THR A 51 65.17 -10.85 63.31
C THR A 51 64.14 -9.84 63.81
N ALA A 52 63.62 -10.04 65.03
CA ALA A 52 62.62 -9.16 65.65
C ALA A 52 63.21 -7.89 66.31
N GLY A 53 62.45 -6.80 66.29
CA GLY A 53 62.66 -5.55 67.03
C GLY A 53 61.34 -4.79 67.17
N PRO A 54 61.02 -4.14 68.32
CA PRO A 54 59.63 -3.96 68.75
C PRO A 54 58.94 -2.66 68.29
N ALA A 55 57.62 -2.65 68.40
CA ALA A 55 56.73 -1.55 68.04
C ALA A 55 56.54 -0.50 69.16
N SER A 56 56.11 0.71 68.79
CA SER A 56 55.30 1.61 69.64
C SER A 56 54.42 2.53 68.78
N PRO A 57 53.23 2.95 69.26
CA PRO A 57 52.17 3.51 68.40
C PRO A 57 52.03 5.05 68.45
N GLY A 58 51.38 5.62 67.43
CA GLY A 58 50.93 7.02 67.37
C GLY A 58 49.43 7.12 67.02
N PRO A 59 48.69 8.15 67.48
CA PRO A 59 47.27 8.00 67.79
C PRO A 59 46.27 8.51 66.73
N ALA A 60 45.00 8.13 66.94
CA ALA A 60 43.85 8.49 66.11
C ALA A 60 43.35 9.94 66.30
N PRO A 61 42.58 10.49 65.35
CA PRO A 61 41.76 11.69 65.54
C PRO A 61 40.33 11.36 66.01
N GLU A 62 39.79 12.19 66.90
CA GLU A 62 38.40 12.15 67.41
C GLU A 62 37.73 13.56 67.18
N PRO A 63 36.44 13.83 67.49
CA PRO A 63 35.45 14.11 66.43
C PRO A 63 34.66 15.46 66.51
N VAL A 64 34.01 15.88 65.39
CA VAL A 64 32.60 16.43 65.18
C VAL A 64 32.03 17.53 66.13
N PRO A 65 31.06 18.46 65.81
CA PRO A 65 30.27 18.84 64.58
C PRO A 65 30.49 20.35 64.17
N GLY A 66 29.69 21.08 63.35
CA GLY A 66 28.60 20.75 62.40
C GLY A 66 27.23 21.47 62.54
N ALA A 67 27.01 22.67 61.95
CA ALA A 67 25.69 23.36 61.85
C ALA A 67 25.59 24.38 60.66
N ARG A 68 24.36 24.66 60.19
CA ARG A 68 23.95 25.69 59.16
C ARG A 68 23.25 26.90 59.86
N PRO A 69 22.52 27.85 59.22
CA PRO A 69 22.32 28.25 57.79
C PRO A 69 22.35 29.78 57.51
N GLU A 70 22.13 30.21 56.25
CA GLU A 70 21.34 31.39 55.75
C GLU A 70 21.59 31.53 54.20
N ALA A 71 20.58 31.57 53.30
CA ALA A 71 19.78 32.72 52.83
C ALA A 71 20.62 33.91 52.29
N SER A 72 20.46 34.50 51.09
CA SER A 72 19.58 34.32 49.89
C SER A 72 20.33 34.92 48.65
N GLY A 73 19.83 35.10 47.40
CA GLY A 73 18.51 34.92 46.76
C GLY A 73 18.46 35.51 45.31
N THR A 74 17.29 35.41 44.65
CA THR A 74 16.77 36.28 43.55
C THR A 74 17.46 36.39 42.16
N GLU A 75 17.09 35.50 41.23
CA GLU A 75 16.35 35.77 39.96
C GLU A 75 16.91 36.70 38.81
N PRO A 76 16.31 36.77 37.57
CA PRO A 76 17.03 36.29 36.36
C PRO A 76 16.94 37.21 35.09
N HIS A 77 17.11 36.59 33.89
CA HIS A 77 16.78 37.07 32.51
C HIS A 77 17.74 38.08 31.81
N PRO A 78 17.65 38.28 30.46
CA PRO A 78 17.21 37.40 29.36
C PRO A 78 18.13 37.43 28.10
N ALA A 79 17.74 36.72 27.03
CA ALA A 79 18.18 36.99 25.63
C ALA A 79 17.32 38.12 24.98
N PRO A 80 17.71 38.66 23.81
CA PRO A 80 16.95 38.32 22.59
C PRO A 80 17.79 38.29 21.28
N ALA A 81 17.10 38.24 20.13
CA ALA A 81 17.62 37.87 18.81
C ALA A 81 17.46 38.97 17.72
N HIS A 82 17.63 38.54 16.44
CA HIS A 82 17.47 39.27 15.16
C HIS A 82 18.67 40.12 14.71
N ALA A 83 18.98 40.33 13.43
CA ALA A 83 18.76 39.70 12.11
C ALA A 83 18.86 40.84 11.08
N ASP A 84 19.64 40.71 10.00
CA ASP A 84 19.52 41.62 8.85
C ASP A 84 20.01 41.00 7.52
N ALA A 85 19.56 41.58 6.40
CA ALA A 85 19.59 41.00 5.05
C ALA A 85 20.56 41.74 4.08
N PRO A 86 20.80 41.24 2.84
CA PRO A 86 21.97 41.63 2.03
C PRO A 86 21.71 42.73 0.97
N GLY A 87 22.79 43.30 0.44
CA GLY A 87 22.81 44.20 -0.74
C GLY A 87 23.60 43.61 -1.93
N PRO A 88 23.31 44.02 -3.19
CA PRO A 88 23.76 43.30 -4.40
C PRO A 88 24.97 43.92 -5.12
N GLY A 89 25.68 43.12 -5.92
CA GLY A 89 26.80 43.55 -6.79
C GLY A 89 26.82 42.81 -8.14
N THR A 90 26.97 43.56 -9.23
CA THR A 90 26.81 43.13 -10.63
C THR A 90 28.10 42.63 -11.30
N GLY A 91 27.97 41.86 -12.38
CA GLY A 91 28.89 41.95 -13.54
C GLY A 91 29.60 40.65 -13.97
N PRO A 92 29.63 40.31 -15.28
CA PRO A 92 30.08 39.00 -15.77
C PRO A 92 31.49 39.00 -16.41
N ALA A 93 32.13 37.82 -16.44
CA ALA A 93 33.27 37.52 -17.30
C ALA A 93 33.09 36.17 -18.04
N ARG A 94 33.60 36.09 -19.27
CA ARG A 94 33.47 34.93 -20.19
C ARG A 94 34.80 34.12 -20.27
N PRO A 95 34.83 32.94 -20.92
CA PRO A 95 35.70 31.83 -20.50
C PRO A 95 37.12 31.86 -21.09
N GLY A 96 38.05 31.22 -20.39
CA GLY A 96 39.41 30.96 -20.85
C GLY A 96 39.99 29.64 -20.30
N GLU A 97 40.48 28.83 -21.24
CA GLU A 97 41.58 27.84 -21.11
C GLU A 97 41.47 26.65 -20.12
N ARG A 98 41.51 25.44 -20.72
CA ARG A 98 41.83 24.17 -20.06
C ARG A 98 43.35 23.94 -20.05
N PRO A 99 43.94 23.49 -18.93
CA PRO A 99 45.18 22.71 -18.94
C PRO A 99 44.90 21.20 -19.18
N PRO A 100 45.92 20.39 -19.53
CA PRO A 100 45.74 19.04 -20.05
C PRO A 100 45.52 17.96 -18.98
N ALA A 101 45.10 16.78 -19.42
CA ALA A 101 44.74 15.64 -18.59
C ALA A 101 45.91 15.11 -17.73
N GLY A 102 45.72 15.12 -16.41
CA GLY A 102 46.49 14.31 -15.46
C GLY A 102 45.88 12.92 -15.34
N SER A 103 46.72 11.89 -15.39
CA SER A 103 46.35 10.48 -15.22
C SER A 103 45.62 10.24 -13.90
N GLY A 104 44.38 9.73 -13.97
CA GLY A 104 43.64 9.27 -12.79
C GLY A 104 44.29 8.01 -12.17
N PRO A 105 44.08 7.75 -10.87
CA PRO A 105 44.60 6.55 -10.23
C PRO A 105 43.98 5.31 -10.86
N GLY A 106 44.83 4.35 -11.23
CA GLY A 106 44.41 3.12 -11.89
C GLY A 106 43.40 2.34 -11.05
N THR A 107 42.35 1.86 -11.70
CA THR A 107 41.44 0.87 -11.12
C THR A 107 42.26 -0.37 -10.75
N PRO A 108 42.29 -0.82 -9.48
CA PRO A 108 42.96 -2.07 -9.16
C PRO A 108 42.16 -3.21 -9.78
N GLU A 109 42.74 -3.87 -10.78
CA GLU A 109 42.26 -5.16 -11.27
C GLU A 109 42.17 -6.11 -10.07
N ARG A 110 40.94 -6.51 -9.71
CA ARG A 110 40.72 -7.45 -8.61
C ARG A 110 41.16 -8.84 -9.04
N SER A 111 42.40 -9.17 -8.70
CA SER A 111 42.94 -10.53 -8.74
C SER A 111 42.02 -11.47 -7.94
N ALA A 112 41.75 -12.65 -8.51
CA ALA A 112 40.82 -13.62 -7.96
C ALA A 112 41.45 -14.39 -6.78
N SER A 113 41.33 -13.85 -5.57
CA SER A 113 41.72 -14.55 -4.33
C SER A 113 40.95 -14.04 -3.11
N GLY A 114 40.07 -14.88 -2.54
CA GLY A 114 39.46 -14.69 -1.21
C GLY A 114 38.51 -13.49 -1.04
N GLY A 115 37.24 -13.75 -0.73
CA GLY A 115 36.40 -12.71 -0.13
C GLY A 115 36.92 -12.31 1.26
N PRO A 116 36.61 -11.09 1.75
CA PRO A 116 36.89 -10.75 3.15
C PRO A 116 36.11 -11.69 4.07
N ALA A 117 36.75 -12.19 5.13
CA ALA A 117 36.10 -13.09 6.07
C ALA A 117 34.89 -12.40 6.74
N THR A 118 33.85 -13.17 7.05
CA THR A 118 32.60 -12.70 7.72
C THR A 118 32.87 -11.80 8.92
N LEU A 119 33.90 -12.11 9.71
CA LEU A 119 34.36 -11.30 10.83
C LEU A 119 34.84 -9.90 10.43
N ASP A 120 35.66 -9.79 9.38
CA ASP A 120 36.20 -8.50 8.93
C ASP A 120 35.09 -7.66 8.28
N THR A 121 34.13 -8.29 7.60
CA THR A 121 32.89 -7.62 7.17
C THR A 121 32.12 -7.05 8.36
N LEU A 122 31.91 -7.83 9.42
CA LEU A 122 31.19 -7.38 10.61
C LEU A 122 31.90 -6.23 11.32
N VAL A 123 33.24 -6.30 11.44
CA VAL A 123 34.07 -5.21 12.00
C VAL A 123 33.91 -3.92 11.19
N ALA A 124 34.00 -4.01 9.85
CA ALA A 124 33.86 -2.86 8.97
C ALA A 124 32.43 -2.25 9.00
N CYS A 125 31.39 -3.10 8.99
CA CYS A 125 29.99 -2.69 8.98
C CYS A 125 29.56 -1.95 10.25
N PHE A 126 30.06 -2.35 11.42
CA PHE A 126 29.66 -1.75 12.71
C PHE A 126 30.74 -0.86 13.35
N GLY A 127 31.89 -0.68 12.68
CA GLY A 127 33.00 0.16 13.14
C GLY A 127 33.64 -0.34 14.43
N LEU A 128 33.78 -1.67 14.59
CA LEU A 128 34.32 -2.25 15.82
C LEU A 128 35.80 -1.91 16.01
N SER A 129 36.18 -1.52 17.22
CA SER A 129 37.59 -1.46 17.63
C SER A 129 38.22 -2.87 17.69
N SER A 130 39.56 -2.90 17.73
CA SER A 130 40.37 -4.10 18.03
C SER A 130 39.85 -4.84 19.27
N PHE A 131 39.66 -4.11 20.37
CA PHE A 131 39.15 -4.64 21.63
C PHE A 131 37.71 -5.16 21.52
N GLU A 132 36.80 -4.43 20.85
CA GLU A 132 35.41 -4.87 20.69
C GLU A 132 35.29 -6.13 19.81
N ARG A 133 36.08 -6.21 18.73
CA ARG A 133 36.25 -7.43 17.92
C ARG A 133 36.67 -8.62 18.79
N ASP A 134 37.67 -8.43 19.65
CA ASP A 134 38.19 -9.49 20.51
C ASP A 134 37.23 -9.87 21.64
N VAL A 135 36.42 -8.93 22.16
CA VAL A 135 35.32 -9.22 23.11
C VAL A 135 34.25 -10.09 22.46
N LEU A 136 33.84 -9.78 21.22
CA LEU A 136 32.89 -10.60 20.46
C LEU A 136 33.46 -12.00 20.18
N LEU A 137 34.73 -12.09 19.79
CA LEU A 137 35.42 -13.37 19.57
C LEU A 137 35.56 -14.19 20.86
N LEU A 138 35.81 -13.56 22.01
CA LEU A 138 35.86 -14.25 23.30
C LEU A 138 34.49 -14.80 23.70
N ALA A 139 33.41 -14.05 23.46
CA ALA A 139 32.05 -14.53 23.65
C ALA A 139 31.72 -15.71 22.70
N ALA A 140 32.04 -15.58 21.41
CA ALA A 140 31.85 -16.65 20.42
C ALA A 140 32.69 -17.91 20.73
N ALA A 141 33.90 -17.75 21.28
CA ALA A 141 34.76 -18.87 21.68
C ALA A 141 34.10 -19.79 22.72
N ALA A 142 33.20 -19.26 23.58
CA ALA A 142 32.51 -20.07 24.57
C ALA A 142 31.47 -21.03 23.98
N GLU A 143 30.95 -20.74 22.78
CA GLU A 143 30.00 -21.58 22.05
C GLU A 143 30.71 -22.44 20.97
N LEU A 144 31.89 -22.00 20.48
CA LEU A 144 32.62 -22.65 19.37
C LEU A 144 33.78 -23.57 19.79
N GLU A 145 34.41 -23.32 20.94
CA GLU A 145 35.66 -24.00 21.35
C GLU A 145 35.49 -24.61 22.76
N PRO A 146 35.42 -25.95 22.89
CA PRO A 146 35.14 -26.63 24.16
C PRO A 146 36.12 -26.30 25.29
N THR A 147 37.36 -25.91 24.97
CA THR A 147 38.35 -25.57 25.98
C THR A 147 38.17 -24.17 26.59
N THR A 148 37.30 -23.31 26.04
CA THR A 148 37.15 -21.93 26.51
C THR A 148 36.75 -21.83 27.98
N ALA A 149 35.82 -22.67 28.45
CA ALA A 149 35.31 -22.63 29.82
C ALA A 149 36.43 -22.83 30.87
N SER A 150 37.33 -23.79 30.64
CA SER A 150 38.45 -24.06 31.55
C SER A 150 39.52 -22.95 31.50
N ARG A 151 39.75 -22.35 30.32
CA ARG A 151 40.65 -21.19 30.18
C ARG A 151 40.08 -19.94 30.86
N CYS A 152 38.77 -19.70 30.79
CA CYS A 152 38.11 -18.62 31.50
C CYS A 152 38.25 -18.75 33.01
N ALA A 153 37.96 -19.92 33.60
CA ALA A 153 38.17 -20.18 35.03
C ALA A 153 39.65 -20.02 35.46
N ALA A 154 40.58 -20.51 34.66
CA ALA A 154 42.02 -20.39 34.95
C ALA A 154 42.55 -18.95 34.85
N ALA A 155 41.96 -18.12 33.99
CA ALA A 155 42.36 -16.73 33.79
C ALA A 155 41.62 -15.75 34.71
N SER A 156 40.39 -16.05 35.14
CA SER A 156 39.66 -15.29 36.15
C SER A 156 40.19 -15.54 37.57
N GLY A 157 40.84 -16.69 37.79
CA GLY A 157 41.24 -17.16 39.11
C GLY A 157 40.06 -17.68 39.96
N ASP A 158 38.89 -17.84 39.34
CA ASP A 158 37.64 -18.21 40.01
C ASP A 158 36.98 -19.41 39.27
N PRO A 159 37.01 -20.62 39.86
CA PRO A 159 36.36 -21.81 39.28
C PRO A 159 34.86 -21.65 39.04
N GLU A 160 34.17 -20.79 39.79
CA GLU A 160 32.73 -20.50 39.64
C GLU A 160 32.45 -19.55 38.45
N ARG A 161 33.48 -19.06 37.75
CA ARG A 161 33.38 -18.25 36.53
C ARG A 161 34.02 -18.91 35.30
N PRO A 162 33.55 -20.10 34.88
CA PRO A 162 34.06 -20.81 33.70
C PRO A 162 33.49 -20.23 32.39
N TYR A 163 33.42 -18.90 32.27
CA TYR A 163 32.79 -18.22 31.13
C TYR A 163 33.38 -16.82 30.88
N PRO A 164 33.25 -16.28 29.65
CA PRO A 164 33.62 -14.91 29.33
C PRO A 164 32.90 -13.86 30.20
N THR A 165 33.65 -12.91 30.75
CA THR A 165 33.10 -11.71 31.41
C THR A 165 33.81 -10.46 30.91
N PHE A 166 33.20 -9.29 31.06
CA PHE A 166 33.83 -8.04 30.64
C PHE A 166 35.05 -7.67 31.50
N SER A 167 35.07 -8.03 32.78
CA SER A 167 36.27 -7.90 33.64
C SER A 167 37.45 -8.73 33.13
N LEU A 168 37.18 -9.94 32.64
CA LEU A 168 38.19 -10.83 32.09
C LEU A 168 38.72 -10.29 30.76
N ALA A 169 37.84 -9.77 29.90
CA ALA A 169 38.21 -9.10 28.67
C ALA A 169 39.13 -7.89 28.92
N LEU A 170 38.77 -6.99 29.84
CA LEU A 170 39.56 -5.83 30.24
C LEU A 170 40.96 -6.20 30.76
N ALA A 171 41.12 -7.36 31.40
CA ALA A 171 42.37 -7.80 32.01
C ALA A 171 43.29 -8.59 31.05
N ALA A 172 42.72 -9.31 30.08
CA ALA A 172 43.45 -10.25 29.22
C ALA A 172 43.64 -9.82 27.76
N LEU A 173 42.78 -8.95 27.23
CA LEU A 173 42.82 -8.53 25.82
C LEU A 173 43.66 -7.26 25.62
N THR A 174 43.91 -6.93 24.34
CA THR A 174 44.67 -5.74 23.93
C THR A 174 43.79 -4.51 23.84
N GLU A 175 44.36 -3.33 24.13
CA GLU A 175 43.71 -2.01 24.03
C GLU A 175 42.37 -1.89 24.79
N PRO A 176 42.27 -2.35 26.06
CA PRO A 176 41.01 -2.40 26.79
C PRO A 176 40.43 -1.01 27.06
N HIS A 177 39.13 -0.83 26.77
CA HIS A 177 38.40 0.40 27.05
C HIS A 177 37.00 0.15 27.63
N TRP A 178 36.63 0.93 28.65
CA TRP A 178 35.34 0.82 29.33
C TRP A 178 34.15 1.18 28.44
N SER A 179 34.35 1.98 27.40
CA SER A 179 33.31 2.40 26.45
C SER A 179 32.67 1.25 25.68
N ALA A 180 33.39 0.15 25.44
CA ALA A 180 32.94 -1.00 24.65
C ALA A 180 31.59 -1.59 25.09
N LEU A 181 31.27 -1.54 26.39
CA LEU A 181 30.06 -2.12 26.98
C LEU A 181 28.98 -1.06 27.32
N THR A 182 29.14 0.17 26.84
CA THR A 182 28.10 1.21 27.01
C THR A 182 26.89 0.92 26.11
N PRO A 183 25.66 1.33 26.48
CA PRO A 183 24.46 1.07 25.67
C PRO A 183 24.50 1.67 24.25
N VAL A 184 25.37 2.66 24.01
CA VAL A 184 25.54 3.34 22.73
C VAL A 184 26.68 2.75 21.88
N ALA A 185 27.62 2.01 22.49
CA ALA A 185 28.73 1.38 21.77
C ALA A 185 28.26 0.18 20.93
N PRO A 186 28.96 -0.15 19.83
CA PRO A 186 28.50 -1.14 18.85
C PRO A 186 28.06 -2.48 19.43
N LEU A 187 28.80 -3.03 20.41
CA LEU A 187 28.52 -4.37 20.96
C LEU A 187 27.11 -4.50 21.57
N ARG A 188 26.68 -3.50 22.36
CA ARG A 188 25.33 -3.49 22.95
C ARG A 188 24.30 -2.83 22.04
N ARG A 189 24.66 -1.72 21.38
CA ARG A 189 23.75 -0.99 20.48
C ARG A 189 23.18 -1.90 19.42
N TRP A 190 24.04 -2.70 18.78
CA TRP A 190 23.66 -3.62 17.70
C TRP A 190 23.39 -5.04 18.19
N ARG A 191 23.33 -5.31 19.50
CA ARG A 191 23.18 -6.67 20.06
C ARG A 191 24.11 -7.67 19.36
N LEU A 192 25.41 -7.39 19.39
CA LEU A 192 26.44 -8.32 18.95
C LEU A 192 26.80 -9.27 20.10
N VAL A 193 26.73 -8.75 21.34
CA VAL A 193 26.93 -9.48 22.58
C VAL A 193 25.79 -9.12 23.54
N GLU A 194 25.24 -10.12 24.21
CA GLU A 194 24.23 -9.99 25.27
C GLU A 194 24.86 -10.34 26.64
N LEU A 195 24.25 -9.84 27.71
CA LEU A 195 24.65 -10.05 29.12
C LEU A 195 23.55 -10.89 29.79
N ASP A 196 23.92 -11.99 30.48
CA ASP A 196 22.94 -12.80 31.23
C ASP A 196 22.28 -12.01 32.39
N ASP A 197 22.95 -10.96 32.88
CA ASP A 197 22.48 -10.07 33.94
C ASP A 197 23.00 -8.63 33.69
N GLU A 198 22.13 -7.76 33.19
CA GLU A 198 22.47 -6.36 32.91
C GLU A 198 22.76 -5.52 34.18
N THR A 199 22.43 -6.01 35.38
CA THR A 199 22.78 -5.33 36.64
C THR A 199 24.25 -5.52 37.02
N ARG A 200 24.92 -6.53 36.44
CA ARG A 200 26.30 -6.94 36.77
C ARG A 200 27.25 -6.80 35.58
N LEU A 201 27.32 -5.60 35.01
CA LEU A 201 28.04 -5.28 33.76
C LEU A 201 29.44 -5.93 33.60
N THR A 202 30.25 -5.99 34.66
CA THR A 202 31.64 -6.50 34.58
C THR A 202 31.78 -8.00 34.80
N THR A 203 30.91 -8.60 35.61
CA THR A 203 31.04 -9.99 36.11
C THR A 203 29.98 -10.93 35.56
N SER A 204 28.94 -10.39 34.91
CA SER A 204 27.98 -11.16 34.15
C SER A 204 28.65 -11.89 32.98
N ARG A 205 28.03 -13.00 32.59
CA ARG A 205 28.43 -13.77 31.41
C ARG A 205 28.16 -12.96 30.14
N LEU A 206 29.16 -12.90 29.27
CA LEU A 206 29.02 -12.39 27.91
C LEU A 206 28.65 -13.55 26.97
N ARG A 207 27.62 -13.35 26.15
CA ARG A 207 27.18 -14.32 25.13
C ARG A 207 27.06 -13.66 23.77
N PRO A 208 27.45 -14.31 22.66
CA PRO A 208 27.16 -13.77 21.33
C PRO A 208 25.65 -13.83 21.09
N ASP A 209 25.11 -12.87 20.34
CA ASP A 209 23.76 -13.03 19.78
C ASP A 209 23.77 -14.19 18.76
N GLU A 210 22.79 -15.10 18.84
CA GLU A 210 22.70 -16.31 18.01
C GLU A 210 22.80 -15.99 16.51
N ARG A 211 22.12 -14.93 16.08
CA ARG A 211 22.09 -14.50 14.68
C ARG A 211 23.46 -13.99 14.21
N ILE A 212 24.25 -13.44 15.12
CA ILE A 212 25.62 -12.99 14.88
C ILE A 212 26.60 -14.17 14.89
N LEU A 213 26.43 -15.15 15.79
CA LEU A 213 27.22 -16.39 15.78
C LEU A 213 27.08 -17.13 14.45
N HIS A 214 25.85 -17.31 13.97
CA HIS A 214 25.60 -17.93 12.67
C HIS A 214 26.09 -17.09 11.48
N PHE A 215 26.11 -15.76 11.58
CA PHE A 215 26.74 -14.89 10.57
C PHE A 215 28.24 -15.15 10.46
N LEU A 216 28.94 -15.21 11.60
CA LEU A 216 30.38 -15.52 11.64
C LEU A 216 30.67 -16.91 11.04
N LEU A 217 29.78 -17.87 11.26
CA LEU A 217 29.83 -19.21 10.67
C LEU A 217 29.42 -19.29 9.18
N GLY A 218 29.09 -18.17 8.52
CA GLY A 218 28.78 -18.13 7.10
C GLY A 218 27.35 -18.56 6.72
N SER A 219 26.41 -18.54 7.68
CA SER A 219 24.99 -18.89 7.47
C SER A 219 24.10 -17.63 7.48
N PRO A 220 23.79 -17.03 6.31
CA PRO A 220 22.94 -15.85 6.24
C PRO A 220 21.45 -16.21 6.23
N TYR A 221 20.71 -15.71 7.23
CA TYR A 221 19.24 -15.76 7.32
C TYR A 221 18.72 -14.50 8.02
N LEU A 222 17.41 -14.27 8.05
CA LEU A 222 16.80 -13.14 8.76
C LEU A 222 16.65 -13.48 10.26
N ASP A 223 16.93 -12.53 11.17
CA ASP A 223 16.72 -12.76 12.60
C ASP A 223 15.27 -13.23 12.89
N ALA A 224 15.14 -14.30 13.68
CA ALA A 224 13.85 -14.92 13.96
C ALA A 224 12.86 -13.97 14.68
N ARG A 225 13.36 -12.95 15.39
CA ARG A 225 12.54 -11.90 16.03
C ARG A 225 11.87 -10.94 15.03
N LEU A 226 12.26 -10.99 13.76
CA LEU A 226 11.61 -10.27 12.65
C LEU A 226 10.69 -11.15 11.80
N HIS A 227 10.64 -12.47 12.05
CA HIS A 227 9.68 -13.35 11.39
C HIS A 227 8.24 -12.97 11.78
N GLY A 228 7.31 -13.06 10.83
CA GLY A 228 5.93 -12.60 11.01
C GLY A 228 5.74 -11.11 10.75
N LEU A 229 6.69 -10.25 11.16
CA LEU A 229 6.69 -8.81 10.88
C LEU A 229 7.20 -8.46 9.48
N LEU A 230 8.18 -9.24 8.98
CA LEU A 230 8.80 -9.01 7.68
C LEU A 230 8.46 -10.10 6.67
N ARG A 231 8.08 -9.66 5.46
CA ARG A 231 7.93 -10.52 4.29
C ARG A 231 8.93 -10.12 3.21
N ARG A 232 9.72 -11.07 2.72
CA ARG A 232 10.61 -10.84 1.56
C ARG A 232 9.77 -10.64 0.30
N VAL A 233 10.04 -9.57 -0.46
CA VAL A 233 9.37 -9.31 -1.74
C VAL A 233 10.16 -10.01 -2.86
N PRO A 234 9.52 -10.84 -3.71
CA PRO A 234 10.18 -11.45 -4.85
C PRO A 234 10.48 -10.41 -5.93
N LEU A 235 11.51 -10.65 -6.75
CA LEU A 235 11.79 -9.78 -7.89
C LEU A 235 10.73 -9.99 -8.98
N PRO A 236 10.18 -8.91 -9.57
CA PRO A 236 9.29 -9.03 -10.72
C PRO A 236 10.03 -9.60 -11.94
N ALA A 237 9.32 -10.36 -12.78
CA ALA A 237 9.89 -10.91 -14.01
C ALA A 237 10.30 -9.82 -15.01
N GLY A 238 9.56 -8.71 -15.02
CA GLY A 238 9.83 -7.51 -15.81
C GLY A 238 8.93 -6.36 -15.35
N LEU A 239 9.36 -5.13 -15.63
CA LEU A 239 8.59 -3.90 -15.36
C LEU A 239 8.42 -3.09 -16.66
N PRO A 240 7.26 -2.43 -16.86
CA PRO A 240 7.10 -1.44 -17.91
C PRO A 240 8.13 -0.30 -17.80
N PRO A 241 8.56 0.30 -18.93
CA PRO A 241 9.53 1.41 -18.94
C PRO A 241 9.26 2.55 -17.95
N SER A 242 8.00 2.95 -17.77
CA SER A 242 7.59 3.97 -16.79
C SER A 242 7.83 3.52 -15.34
N TYR A 243 7.55 2.25 -15.02
CA TYR A 243 7.79 1.70 -13.69
C TYR A 243 9.29 1.51 -13.42
N GLU A 244 10.05 1.14 -14.46
CA GLU A 244 11.52 1.04 -14.39
C GLU A 244 12.19 2.43 -14.33
N ALA A 245 11.52 3.50 -14.78
CA ALA A 245 11.93 4.89 -14.52
C ALA A 245 11.67 5.31 -13.06
N ALA A 246 10.53 4.95 -12.48
CA ALA A 246 10.24 5.16 -11.06
C ALA A 246 11.24 4.39 -10.16
N ALA A 247 11.49 3.12 -10.46
CA ALA A 247 12.47 2.29 -9.74
C ALA A 247 13.90 2.85 -9.81
N ARG A 248 14.30 3.43 -10.96
CA ARG A 248 15.58 4.14 -11.07
C ARG A 248 15.65 5.37 -10.17
N ARG A 249 14.59 6.19 -10.10
CA ARG A 249 14.54 7.36 -9.19
C ARG A 249 14.66 6.95 -7.73
N ILE A 250 13.97 5.88 -7.28
CA ILE A 250 14.13 5.35 -5.91
C ILE A 250 15.61 4.99 -5.65
N ALA A 251 16.25 4.24 -6.55
CA ALA A 251 17.65 3.84 -6.41
C ALA A 251 18.61 5.04 -6.42
N THR A 252 18.33 6.08 -7.21
CA THR A 252 19.07 7.35 -7.21
C THR A 252 18.90 8.09 -5.88
N GLY A 253 17.68 8.22 -5.34
CA GLY A 253 17.43 8.87 -4.04
C GLY A 253 18.17 8.20 -2.88
N TRP A 254 18.33 6.87 -2.91
CA TRP A 254 19.19 6.17 -1.96
C TRP A 254 20.69 6.41 -2.18
N ALA A 255 21.15 6.50 -3.44
CA ALA A 255 22.57 6.71 -3.76
C ALA A 255 23.06 8.16 -3.53
N GLU A 256 22.20 9.15 -3.73
CA GLU A 256 22.49 10.58 -3.51
C GLU A 256 22.36 11.01 -2.04
N SER A 257 21.95 10.09 -1.16
CA SER A 257 21.85 10.32 0.29
C SER A 257 23.23 10.43 0.92
N GLY A 258 23.73 11.67 1.03
CA GLY A 258 25.02 12.00 1.63
C GLY A 258 25.07 11.80 3.16
N PRO A 259 26.26 11.97 3.78
CA PRO A 259 26.44 11.76 5.22
C PRO A 259 25.45 12.60 6.06
N GLY A 260 24.62 11.93 6.85
CA GLY A 260 23.59 12.56 7.69
C GLY A 260 22.22 12.77 7.02
N VAL A 261 22.08 12.49 5.72
CA VAL A 261 20.77 12.39 5.04
C VAL A 261 20.43 10.90 4.94
N PRO A 262 19.36 10.41 5.60
CA PRO A 262 19.02 8.99 5.53
C PRO A 262 18.43 8.62 4.16
N PRO A 263 18.76 7.43 3.62
CA PRO A 263 18.29 6.96 2.31
C PRO A 263 16.80 6.58 2.34
N ARG A 264 15.93 7.59 2.26
CA ARG A 264 14.48 7.45 2.32
C ARG A 264 13.79 8.04 1.08
N VAL A 265 12.77 7.33 0.59
CA VAL A 265 11.97 7.73 -0.57
C VAL A 265 10.48 7.49 -0.25
N GLU A 266 9.60 8.41 -0.63
CA GLU A 266 8.14 8.25 -0.50
C GLU A 266 7.57 7.80 -1.86
N LEU A 267 6.91 6.64 -1.89
CA LEU A 267 6.29 6.07 -3.09
C LEU A 267 4.76 6.13 -2.97
N VAL A 268 4.14 7.03 -3.73
CA VAL A 268 2.72 7.39 -3.58
C VAL A 268 1.89 6.88 -4.76
N GLY A 269 0.71 6.34 -4.48
CA GLY A 269 -0.26 5.90 -5.48
C GLY A 269 -0.06 4.45 -5.91
N GLY A 270 -0.78 4.07 -6.97
CA GLY A 270 -0.90 2.68 -7.41
C GLY A 270 -1.55 1.77 -6.36
N ASP A 271 -1.64 0.48 -6.68
CA ASP A 271 -1.93 -0.57 -5.71
C ASP A 271 -0.65 -1.03 -4.97
N ARG A 272 -0.84 -1.81 -3.90
CA ARG A 272 0.25 -2.35 -3.06
C ARG A 272 1.23 -3.22 -3.85
N HIS A 273 0.75 -4.09 -4.73
CA HIS A 273 1.63 -5.01 -5.46
C HIS A 273 2.49 -4.24 -6.48
N THR A 274 1.93 -3.26 -7.17
CA THR A 274 2.68 -2.36 -8.05
C THR A 274 3.78 -1.60 -7.31
N ARG A 275 3.51 -1.09 -6.09
CA ARG A 275 4.56 -0.47 -5.26
C ARG A 275 5.64 -1.47 -4.85
N GLU A 276 5.25 -2.68 -4.46
CA GLU A 276 6.15 -3.79 -4.14
C GLU A 276 7.08 -4.14 -5.33
N GLU A 277 6.56 -4.28 -6.54
CA GLU A 277 7.37 -4.58 -7.74
C GLU A 277 8.36 -3.44 -8.08
N ILE A 278 7.91 -2.18 -8.03
CA ILE A 278 8.75 -1.00 -8.30
C ILE A 278 9.88 -0.90 -7.26
N ALA A 279 9.56 -1.01 -5.98
CA ALA A 279 10.55 -1.00 -4.90
C ALA A 279 11.52 -2.19 -4.99
N ALA A 280 11.06 -3.37 -5.43
CA ALA A 280 11.92 -4.55 -5.58
C ALA A 280 12.92 -4.39 -6.74
N SER A 281 12.50 -3.78 -7.86
CA SER A 281 13.43 -3.43 -8.95
C SER A 281 14.44 -2.36 -8.52
N ALA A 282 14.02 -1.37 -7.71
CA ALA A 282 14.92 -0.38 -7.12
C ALA A 282 15.96 -1.04 -6.19
N ALA A 283 15.53 -1.91 -5.27
CA ALA A 283 16.41 -2.65 -4.37
C ALA A 283 17.47 -3.45 -5.17
N ARG A 284 17.03 -4.20 -6.19
CA ARG A 284 17.94 -4.94 -7.09
C ARG A 284 19.00 -4.04 -7.73
N ARG A 285 18.60 -2.85 -8.18
CA ARG A 285 19.50 -1.87 -8.82
C ARG A 285 20.57 -1.32 -7.87
N SER A 286 20.27 -1.25 -6.58
CA SER A 286 21.23 -0.90 -5.52
C SER A 286 21.98 -2.11 -4.93
N GLY A 287 21.80 -3.31 -5.49
CA GLY A 287 22.42 -4.54 -4.98
C GLY A 287 21.77 -5.09 -3.70
N LEU A 288 20.54 -4.67 -3.39
CA LEU A 288 19.82 -4.97 -2.16
C LEU A 288 18.68 -5.98 -2.36
N GLY A 289 18.40 -6.78 -1.33
CA GLY A 289 17.11 -7.48 -1.20
C GLY A 289 16.01 -6.54 -0.68
N LEU A 290 14.74 -6.79 -1.01
CA LEU A 290 13.62 -6.04 -0.44
C LEU A 290 12.82 -6.89 0.57
N TYR A 291 12.55 -6.31 1.73
CA TYR A 291 11.54 -6.78 2.68
C TYR A 291 10.44 -5.74 2.82
N THR A 292 9.22 -6.16 3.16
CA THR A 292 8.10 -5.28 3.49
C THR A 292 7.58 -5.54 4.89
N MET A 293 7.12 -4.47 5.54
CA MET A 293 6.46 -4.41 6.84
C MET A 293 5.19 -3.55 6.70
N ALA A 294 4.12 -3.85 7.43
CA ALA A 294 2.97 -2.95 7.54
C ALA A 294 3.26 -1.90 8.63
N ALA A 295 2.90 -0.63 8.41
CA ALA A 295 3.12 0.44 9.40
C ALA A 295 2.26 0.26 10.66
N GLU A 296 1.17 -0.49 10.54
CA GLU A 296 0.27 -0.93 11.60
C GLU A 296 0.96 -1.90 12.59
N ASP A 297 1.98 -2.65 12.13
CA ASP A 297 2.75 -3.61 12.95
C ASP A 297 3.85 -2.92 13.80
N LEU A 298 4.03 -1.60 13.67
CA LEU A 298 5.06 -0.86 14.40
C LEU A 298 4.64 -0.63 15.87
N PRO A 299 5.49 -0.98 16.86
CA PRO A 299 5.18 -0.74 18.26
C PRO A 299 4.96 0.76 18.56
N SER A 300 3.86 1.09 19.25
CA SER A 300 3.63 2.47 19.70
C SER A 300 4.56 2.87 20.87
N GLY A 301 4.93 1.89 21.71
CA GLY A 301 5.93 2.04 22.77
C GLY A 301 7.30 2.47 22.23
N PRO A 302 7.83 3.66 22.61
CA PRO A 302 9.08 4.18 22.04
C PRO A 302 10.30 3.26 22.21
N ALA A 303 10.43 2.60 23.36
CA ALA A 303 11.53 1.67 23.63
C ALA A 303 11.44 0.38 22.78
N GLU A 304 10.23 -0.09 22.46
CA GLU A 304 10.03 -1.27 21.60
C GLU A 304 10.31 -0.95 20.14
N ARG A 305 9.82 0.20 19.66
CA ARG A 305 10.11 0.70 18.31
C ARG A 305 11.60 0.97 18.10
N ASP A 306 12.28 1.50 19.10
CA ASP A 306 13.74 1.72 19.08
C ASP A 306 14.53 0.39 19.07
N ARG A 307 14.07 -0.62 19.82
CA ARG A 307 14.61 -2.00 19.73
C ARG A 307 14.40 -2.61 18.35
N LEU A 308 13.19 -2.51 17.78
CA LEU A 308 12.86 -3.00 16.44
C LEU A 308 13.67 -2.30 15.35
N SER A 309 13.79 -0.97 15.42
CA SER A 309 14.54 -0.18 14.45
C SER A 309 16.03 -0.54 14.45
N ARG A 310 16.66 -0.71 15.62
CA ARG A 310 18.06 -1.17 15.69
C ARG A 310 18.24 -2.60 15.18
N LEU A 311 17.30 -3.50 15.49
CA LEU A 311 17.33 -4.88 15.01
C LEU A 311 17.20 -4.94 13.48
N TRP A 312 16.23 -4.23 12.90
CA TRP A 312 16.09 -4.13 11.45
C TRP A 312 17.33 -3.53 10.79
N GLN A 313 17.86 -2.41 11.31
CA GLN A 313 19.06 -1.78 10.75
C GLN A 313 20.27 -2.73 10.76
N ARG A 314 20.44 -3.52 11.83
CA ARG A 314 21.48 -4.58 11.89
C ARG A 314 21.30 -5.61 10.78
N GLU A 315 20.10 -6.16 10.62
CA GLU A 315 19.82 -7.16 9.60
C GLU A 315 19.92 -6.60 8.17
N ALA A 316 19.51 -5.35 7.95
CA ALA A 316 19.63 -4.65 6.67
C ALA A 316 21.09 -4.45 6.24
N ILE A 317 22.00 -4.24 7.21
CA ILE A 317 23.45 -4.16 6.99
C ILE A 317 24.06 -5.55 6.74
N LEU A 318 23.59 -6.60 7.43
CA LEU A 318 24.12 -7.97 7.32
C LEU A 318 23.58 -8.77 6.11
N LEU A 319 22.40 -8.45 5.60
CA LEU A 319 21.74 -9.12 4.48
C LEU A 319 21.60 -8.23 3.23
N PRO A 320 22.45 -7.19 3.06
CA PRO A 320 22.25 -6.02 2.21
C PRO A 320 20.80 -5.81 1.75
N ALA A 321 19.98 -5.18 2.60
CA ALA A 321 18.54 -5.08 2.36
C ALA A 321 17.96 -3.66 2.49
N ALA A 322 16.88 -3.42 1.75
CA ALA A 322 16.00 -2.28 1.87
C ALA A 322 14.66 -2.69 2.51
N LEU A 323 13.97 -1.72 3.13
CA LEU A 323 12.62 -1.89 3.67
C LEU A 323 11.59 -1.14 2.83
N LEU A 324 10.45 -1.76 2.59
CA LEU A 324 9.23 -1.14 2.10
C LEU A 324 8.21 -1.12 3.26
N LEU A 325 8.05 0.05 3.88
CA LEU A 325 7.03 0.28 4.90
C LEU A 325 5.73 0.68 4.22
N GLU A 326 4.77 -0.24 4.13
CA GLU A 326 3.43 0.03 3.60
C GLU A 326 2.60 0.72 4.68
N SER A 327 2.10 1.92 4.38
CA SER A 327 1.27 2.74 5.25
C SER A 327 -0.17 2.73 4.74
N GLY A 328 -1.05 2.03 5.45
CA GLY A 328 -2.49 2.08 5.23
C GLY A 328 -3.17 3.27 5.92
N GLU A 329 -4.41 3.05 6.34
CA GLU A 329 -5.20 4.01 7.11
C GLU A 329 -4.83 3.94 8.60
N LEU A 330 -3.77 4.66 8.98
CA LEU A 330 -3.25 4.68 10.36
C LEU A 330 -4.07 5.61 11.27
N ASP A 331 -4.27 5.19 12.52
CA ASP A 331 -4.72 6.09 13.58
C ASP A 331 -3.61 7.09 13.99
N ARG A 332 -3.93 8.01 14.93
CA ARG A 332 -2.98 9.06 15.36
C ARG A 332 -1.73 8.51 16.08
N GLU A 333 -1.88 7.44 16.85
CA GLU A 333 -0.79 6.82 17.61
C GLU A 333 0.11 6.00 16.67
N GLN A 334 -0.50 5.20 15.79
CA GLN A 334 0.18 4.47 14.72
C GLN A 334 0.92 5.41 13.76
N ALA A 335 0.29 6.53 13.35
CA ALA A 335 0.94 7.52 12.48
C ALA A 335 2.17 8.15 13.15
N ALA A 336 2.10 8.46 14.44
CA ALA A 336 3.24 8.97 15.21
C ALA A 336 4.33 7.91 15.42
N ALA A 337 3.97 6.64 15.61
CA ALA A 337 4.92 5.53 15.67
C ALA A 337 5.64 5.35 14.32
N ALA A 338 4.91 5.38 13.22
CA ALA A 338 5.46 5.32 11.87
C ALA A 338 6.42 6.48 11.58
N ASP A 339 6.00 7.73 11.83
CA ASP A 339 6.86 8.91 11.63
C ASP A 339 8.15 8.83 12.47
N ALA A 340 8.07 8.37 13.72
CA ALA A 340 9.24 8.18 14.58
C ALA A 340 10.17 7.04 14.09
N PHE A 341 9.61 5.96 13.53
CA PHE A 341 10.40 4.89 12.92
C PHE A 341 11.12 5.37 11.65
N ILE A 342 10.39 6.06 10.76
CA ILE A 342 10.90 6.64 9.51
C ILE A 342 12.01 7.68 9.79
N ALA A 343 11.84 8.52 10.82
CA ALA A 343 12.84 9.51 11.22
C ALA A 343 14.16 8.87 11.71
N GLY A 344 14.08 7.72 12.37
CA GLY A 344 15.23 7.00 12.94
C GLY A 344 15.89 5.99 12.00
N ALA A 345 15.38 5.79 10.78
CA ALA A 345 15.91 4.84 9.82
C ALA A 345 17.20 5.36 9.16
N ALA A 346 18.31 4.64 9.34
CA ALA A 346 19.60 4.94 8.71
C ALA A 346 19.96 4.01 7.53
N VAL A 347 19.04 3.13 7.13
CA VAL A 347 19.19 2.14 6.05
C VAL A 347 18.13 2.38 4.95
N PRO A 348 18.35 1.91 3.71
CA PRO A 348 17.46 2.17 2.58
C PRO A 348 15.99 1.83 2.87
N LEU A 349 15.14 2.85 2.77
CA LEU A 349 13.72 2.81 3.12
C LEU A 349 12.88 3.39 1.97
N VAL A 350 11.83 2.67 1.59
CA VAL A 350 10.67 3.22 0.88
C VAL A 350 9.52 3.31 1.87
N VAL A 351 8.88 4.48 1.97
CA VAL A 351 7.59 4.64 2.65
C VAL A 351 6.53 4.68 1.57
N ALA A 352 5.61 3.73 1.59
CA ALA A 352 4.63 3.52 0.53
C ALA A 352 3.21 3.76 1.02
N SER A 353 2.41 4.47 0.24
CA SER A 353 1.00 4.77 0.58
C SER A 353 0.16 5.04 -0.67
N THR A 354 -1.17 4.93 -0.56
CA THR A 354 -2.09 5.32 -1.63
C THR A 354 -2.08 6.83 -1.84
N ASP A 355 -2.22 7.57 -0.75
CA ASP A 355 -2.23 9.03 -0.72
C ASP A 355 -0.92 9.57 -0.19
N ALA A 356 -0.53 10.75 -0.66
CA ALA A 356 0.65 11.44 -0.18
C ALA A 356 0.52 11.77 1.31
N ARG A 357 1.50 11.38 2.13
CA ARG A 357 1.49 11.75 3.56
C ARG A 357 1.61 13.28 3.70
N PRO A 358 0.97 13.91 4.69
CA PRO A 358 1.25 15.31 5.03
C PRO A 358 2.75 15.48 5.24
N ALA A 359 3.35 16.50 4.62
CA ALA A 359 4.79 16.70 4.67
C ALA A 359 5.23 17.19 6.06
N THR A 360 5.46 16.26 6.98
CA THR A 360 6.08 16.53 8.28
C THR A 360 7.59 16.72 8.08
N HIS A 361 8.26 17.44 8.99
CA HIS A 361 9.70 17.64 8.87
C HIS A 361 10.52 16.33 8.89
N ALA A 362 9.92 15.24 9.38
CA ALA A 362 10.49 13.88 9.43
C ALA A 362 10.49 13.15 8.08
N THR A 363 9.57 13.47 7.15
CA THR A 363 9.34 12.70 5.91
C THR A 363 10.00 13.30 4.66
N ARG A 364 11.04 14.15 4.82
CA ARG A 364 11.80 14.78 3.72
C ARG A 364 12.69 13.78 2.95
N GLY A 365 12.08 12.83 2.25
CA GLY A 365 12.68 12.06 1.16
C GLY A 365 12.28 12.61 -0.21
N GLU A 366 12.81 12.05 -1.30
CA GLU A 366 12.22 12.29 -2.62
C GLU A 366 10.80 11.69 -2.67
N ARG A 367 9.82 12.44 -3.18
CA ARG A 367 8.48 11.91 -3.46
C ARG A 367 8.39 11.46 -4.91
N ILE A 368 7.98 10.21 -5.10
CA ILE A 368 7.78 9.57 -6.39
C ILE A 368 6.34 9.08 -6.44
N THR A 369 5.54 9.65 -7.35
CA THR A 369 4.23 9.10 -7.68
C THR A 369 4.43 7.90 -8.59
N VAL A 370 3.73 6.78 -8.33
CA VAL A 370 3.61 5.66 -9.27
C VAL A 370 2.99 6.21 -10.56
N PRO A 371 3.67 6.13 -11.72
CA PRO A 371 3.15 6.70 -12.96
C PRO A 371 1.98 5.87 -13.49
N GLU A 372 1.08 6.50 -14.23
CA GLU A 372 0.10 5.77 -15.05
C GLU A 372 0.82 5.13 -16.26
N LEU A 373 0.36 3.95 -16.67
CA LEU A 373 0.90 3.28 -17.87
C LEU A 373 0.22 3.85 -19.12
N GLY A 374 1.02 4.28 -20.09
CA GLY A 374 0.51 4.72 -21.38
C GLY A 374 -0.10 3.57 -22.19
N ASP A 375 -1.01 3.90 -23.12
CA ASP A 375 -1.73 2.88 -23.91
C ASP A 375 -0.76 1.95 -24.70
N GLU A 376 0.41 2.43 -25.14
CA GLU A 376 1.46 1.57 -25.73
C GLU A 376 2.13 0.62 -24.74
N GLU A 377 2.34 1.05 -23.48
CA GLU A 377 2.90 0.20 -22.43
C GLU A 377 1.90 -0.87 -22.01
N GLN A 378 0.62 -0.50 -21.92
CA GLN A 378 -0.48 -1.45 -21.77
C GLN A 378 -0.49 -2.45 -22.93
N LEU A 379 -0.49 -2.02 -24.20
CA LEU A 379 -0.51 -2.95 -25.33
C LEU A 379 0.69 -3.92 -25.32
N ARG A 380 1.90 -3.46 -24.98
CA ARG A 380 3.06 -4.34 -24.80
C ARG A 380 2.85 -5.35 -23.66
N LEU A 381 2.39 -4.89 -22.49
CA LEU A 381 2.11 -5.72 -21.31
C LEU A 381 1.06 -6.81 -21.63
N TRP A 382 -0.05 -6.43 -22.25
CA TRP A 382 -1.11 -7.34 -22.67
C TRP A 382 -0.61 -8.33 -23.75
N THR A 383 0.19 -7.88 -24.71
CA THR A 383 0.78 -8.76 -25.74
C THR A 383 1.74 -9.77 -25.15
N GLU A 384 2.60 -9.37 -24.22
CA GLU A 384 3.51 -10.27 -23.51
C GLU A 384 2.73 -11.29 -22.65
N ALA A 385 1.75 -10.82 -21.88
CA ALA A 385 0.94 -11.68 -21.03
C ALA A 385 0.08 -12.68 -21.82
N PHE A 386 -0.54 -12.26 -22.93
CA PHE A 386 -1.36 -13.13 -23.78
C PHE A 386 -0.57 -13.87 -24.87
N SER A 387 0.76 -13.79 -24.86
CA SER A 387 1.62 -14.56 -25.75
C SER A 387 1.31 -16.07 -25.64
N GLY A 388 1.09 -16.71 -26.80
CA GLY A 388 0.72 -18.12 -26.90
C GLY A 388 -0.74 -18.46 -26.59
N VAL A 389 -1.63 -17.48 -26.36
CA VAL A 389 -3.07 -17.72 -26.19
C VAL A 389 -3.76 -17.82 -27.56
N PRO A 390 -4.36 -18.96 -27.96
CA PRO A 390 -5.02 -19.10 -29.25
C PRO A 390 -6.23 -18.16 -29.37
N GLY A 391 -6.40 -17.52 -30.53
CA GLY A 391 -7.58 -16.70 -30.83
C GLY A 391 -7.60 -15.28 -30.24
N VAL A 392 -6.54 -14.86 -29.55
CA VAL A 392 -6.36 -13.47 -29.09
C VAL A 392 -5.24 -12.82 -29.90
N GLY A 393 -5.60 -12.05 -30.93
CA GLY A 393 -4.67 -11.27 -31.74
C GLY A 393 -4.46 -9.86 -31.20
N GLU A 394 -3.52 -9.14 -31.82
CA GLU A 394 -3.17 -7.76 -31.42
C GLU A 394 -4.39 -6.82 -31.46
N GLU A 395 -5.30 -6.99 -32.42
CA GLU A 395 -6.51 -6.18 -32.54
C GLU A 395 -7.48 -6.39 -31.36
N GLN A 396 -7.67 -7.63 -30.91
CA GLN A 396 -8.45 -7.92 -29.70
C GLN A 396 -7.78 -7.34 -28.45
N LEU A 397 -6.44 -7.33 -28.39
CA LEU A 397 -5.70 -6.70 -27.29
C LEU A 397 -5.80 -5.17 -27.31
N ARG A 398 -5.83 -4.52 -28.48
CA ARG A 398 -6.11 -3.08 -28.60
C ARG A 398 -7.49 -2.73 -28.07
N GLN A 399 -8.51 -3.54 -28.37
CA GLN A 399 -9.86 -3.36 -27.82
C GLN A 399 -9.88 -3.50 -26.29
N LEU A 400 -9.14 -4.47 -25.74
CA LEU A 400 -8.99 -4.64 -24.29
C LEU A 400 -8.26 -3.44 -23.66
N VAL A 401 -7.16 -2.96 -24.23
CA VAL A 401 -6.41 -1.78 -23.74
C VAL A 401 -7.20 -0.48 -23.88
N ALA A 402 -8.01 -0.34 -24.92
CA ALA A 402 -8.92 0.79 -25.08
C ALA A 402 -10.02 0.79 -23.99
N GLN A 403 -10.36 -0.37 -23.40
CA GLN A 403 -11.33 -0.50 -22.32
C GLN A 403 -10.70 -0.43 -20.91
N PHE A 404 -9.64 -1.19 -20.67
CA PHE A 404 -9.09 -1.51 -19.36
C PHE A 404 -7.68 -0.93 -19.17
N SER A 405 -7.44 -0.23 -18.07
CA SER A 405 -6.10 0.19 -17.63
C SER A 405 -5.72 -0.59 -16.37
N LEU A 406 -5.08 -1.75 -16.55
CA LEU A 406 -4.81 -2.70 -15.47
C LEU A 406 -3.32 -2.72 -15.09
N PRO A 407 -2.99 -2.91 -13.80
CA PRO A 407 -1.62 -3.13 -13.36
C PRO A 407 -0.97 -4.40 -13.97
N PRO A 408 0.37 -4.48 -14.07
CA PRO A 408 1.07 -5.62 -14.66
C PRO A 408 0.72 -6.99 -14.08
N HIS A 409 0.61 -7.09 -12.75
CA HIS A 409 0.25 -8.33 -12.08
C HIS A 409 -1.18 -8.78 -12.39
N VAL A 410 -2.11 -7.84 -12.53
CA VAL A 410 -3.51 -8.12 -12.89
C VAL A 410 -3.60 -8.68 -14.31
N VAL A 411 -2.93 -8.04 -15.28
CA VAL A 411 -2.93 -8.52 -16.68
C VAL A 411 -2.31 -9.92 -16.79
N ARG A 412 -1.26 -10.21 -16.01
CA ARG A 412 -0.66 -11.56 -15.93
C ARG A 412 -1.60 -12.58 -15.25
N SER A 413 -2.36 -12.17 -14.22
CA SER A 413 -3.38 -13.01 -13.57
C SER A 413 -4.51 -13.35 -14.55
N ALA A 414 -5.06 -12.34 -15.23
CA ALA A 414 -6.09 -12.51 -16.25
C ALA A 414 -5.65 -13.47 -17.37
N ALA A 415 -4.45 -13.27 -17.92
CA ALA A 415 -3.89 -14.18 -18.93
C ALA A 415 -3.72 -15.62 -18.42
N ALA A 416 -3.27 -15.79 -17.16
CA ALA A 416 -3.14 -17.11 -16.55
C ALA A 416 -4.51 -17.79 -16.34
N THR A 417 -5.54 -17.04 -15.97
CA THR A 417 -6.93 -17.53 -15.85
C THR A 417 -7.49 -17.96 -17.21
N VAL A 418 -7.32 -17.15 -18.26
CA VAL A 418 -7.74 -17.52 -19.63
C VAL A 418 -7.04 -18.79 -20.12
N ARG A 419 -5.72 -18.92 -19.91
CA ARG A 419 -4.99 -20.15 -20.27
C ARG A 419 -5.52 -21.40 -19.56
N ARG A 420 -5.97 -21.28 -18.29
CA ARG A 420 -6.61 -22.37 -17.55
C ARG A 420 -7.99 -22.73 -18.12
N GLY A 421 -8.86 -21.75 -18.35
CA GLY A 421 -10.21 -21.98 -18.89
C GLY A 421 -10.20 -22.59 -20.30
N LEU A 422 -9.27 -22.15 -21.16
CA LEU A 422 -9.06 -22.75 -22.49
C LEU A 422 -8.61 -24.23 -22.39
N ALA A 423 -7.73 -24.57 -21.44
CA ALA A 423 -7.33 -25.95 -21.19
C ALA A 423 -8.45 -26.81 -20.56
N GLY A 424 -9.39 -26.19 -19.86
CA GLY A 424 -10.57 -26.83 -19.25
C GLY A 424 -11.77 -27.04 -20.20
N GLY A 425 -11.71 -26.53 -21.43
CA GLY A 425 -12.78 -26.69 -22.43
C GLY A 425 -13.88 -25.62 -22.41
N GLU A 426 -13.79 -24.62 -21.53
CA GLU A 426 -14.75 -23.49 -21.45
C GLU A 426 -14.74 -22.60 -22.71
N ALA A 427 -13.73 -22.76 -23.56
CA ALA A 427 -13.56 -22.08 -24.84
C ALA A 427 -14.79 -22.16 -25.76
N ALA A 428 -15.58 -23.23 -25.68
CA ALA A 428 -16.65 -23.54 -26.62
C ALA A 428 -17.86 -22.58 -26.57
N ALA A 429 -18.07 -21.88 -25.45
CA ALA A 429 -19.23 -21.00 -25.27
C ALA A 429 -18.96 -19.51 -25.58
N SER A 430 -17.77 -19.00 -25.22
CA SER A 430 -17.47 -17.55 -25.27
C SER A 430 -16.22 -17.18 -26.08
N GLY A 431 -15.43 -18.17 -26.52
CA GLY A 431 -14.15 -17.95 -27.19
C GLY A 431 -13.07 -17.28 -26.32
N ALA A 432 -11.83 -17.26 -26.81
CA ALA A 432 -10.70 -16.73 -26.04
C ALA A 432 -10.81 -15.21 -25.78
N GLN A 433 -11.40 -14.45 -26.71
CA GLN A 433 -11.66 -13.01 -26.53
C GLN A 433 -12.69 -12.74 -25.41
N GLY A 434 -13.80 -13.50 -25.37
CA GLY A 434 -14.80 -13.37 -24.32
C GLY A 434 -14.25 -13.73 -22.94
N LEU A 435 -13.42 -14.78 -22.85
CA LEU A 435 -12.71 -15.14 -21.63
C LEU A 435 -11.71 -14.05 -21.17
N ALA A 436 -10.99 -13.41 -22.10
CA ALA A 436 -10.07 -12.31 -21.78
C ALA A 436 -10.81 -11.07 -21.25
N TRP A 437 -11.95 -10.72 -21.86
CA TRP A 437 -12.82 -9.65 -21.39
C TRP A 437 -13.41 -9.96 -20.01
N ALA A 438 -13.93 -11.17 -19.80
CA ALA A 438 -14.48 -11.62 -18.52
C ALA A 438 -13.42 -11.67 -17.42
N ALA A 439 -12.17 -12.05 -17.73
CA ALA A 439 -11.06 -12.01 -16.78
C ALA A 439 -10.68 -10.57 -16.40
N GLY A 440 -10.63 -9.65 -17.37
CA GLY A 440 -10.42 -8.22 -17.13
C GLY A 440 -11.49 -7.59 -16.24
N LEU A 441 -12.77 -7.89 -16.50
CA LEU A 441 -13.88 -7.52 -15.62
C LEU A 441 -13.71 -8.12 -14.22
N THR A 442 -13.44 -9.42 -14.12
CA THR A 442 -13.38 -10.14 -12.83
C THR A 442 -12.33 -9.57 -11.88
N GLU A 443 -11.12 -9.30 -12.39
CA GLU A 443 -10.06 -8.70 -11.58
C GLU A 443 -10.40 -7.25 -11.17
N ALA A 444 -11.16 -6.53 -11.98
CA ALA A 444 -11.58 -5.17 -11.66
C ALA A 444 -12.78 -5.08 -10.69
N ARG A 445 -13.61 -6.13 -10.57
CA ARG A 445 -14.72 -6.20 -9.60
C ARG A 445 -14.24 -6.13 -8.16
N MET A 446 -13.06 -6.71 -7.88
CA MET A 446 -12.51 -6.96 -6.54
C MET A 446 -12.30 -5.72 -5.64
N GLY A 447 -12.52 -4.50 -6.13
CA GLY A 447 -12.47 -3.26 -5.35
C GLY A 447 -13.75 -2.41 -5.35
N LEU A 448 -14.79 -2.79 -6.10
CA LEU A 448 -16.04 -2.03 -6.22
C LEU A 448 -17.21 -2.64 -5.43
N ASP A 449 -17.19 -3.95 -5.19
CA ASP A 449 -18.27 -4.67 -4.49
C ASP A 449 -18.47 -4.21 -3.03
N GLU A 450 -17.45 -3.61 -2.40
CA GLU A 450 -17.56 -3.00 -1.06
C GLU A 450 -18.15 -1.58 -1.07
N LEU A 451 -18.24 -0.92 -2.25
CA LEU A 451 -18.51 0.51 -2.38
C LEU A 451 -19.83 0.85 -3.10
N GLY A 452 -20.52 -0.15 -3.64
CA GLY A 452 -21.77 0.05 -4.37
C GLY A 452 -22.49 -1.25 -4.68
N ARG A 453 -23.77 -1.16 -5.08
CA ARG A 453 -24.57 -2.32 -5.46
C ARG A 453 -24.29 -2.69 -6.91
N ARG A 454 -23.63 -3.84 -7.13
CA ARG A 454 -23.49 -4.44 -8.46
C ARG A 454 -24.84 -4.93 -8.98
N ILE A 455 -25.10 -4.71 -10.27
CA ILE A 455 -26.20 -5.28 -11.05
C ILE A 455 -25.58 -5.96 -12.27
N GLU A 456 -25.82 -7.26 -12.42
CA GLU A 456 -25.50 -7.99 -13.64
C GLU A 456 -26.58 -7.65 -14.69
N PRO A 457 -26.23 -7.08 -15.86
CA PRO A 457 -27.25 -6.56 -16.77
C PRO A 457 -28.02 -7.67 -17.51
N GLU A 458 -29.31 -7.82 -17.18
CA GLU A 458 -30.21 -8.77 -17.86
C GLU A 458 -31.10 -8.08 -18.90
N ALA A 459 -31.50 -6.82 -18.68
CA ALA A 459 -32.38 -6.07 -19.57
C ALA A 459 -31.71 -5.66 -20.90
N GLY A 460 -32.42 -5.82 -22.02
CA GLY A 460 -32.03 -5.33 -23.36
C GLY A 460 -32.90 -4.17 -23.85
N TRP A 461 -32.62 -3.68 -25.07
CA TRP A 461 -33.40 -2.58 -25.68
C TRP A 461 -34.90 -2.88 -25.81
N ASP A 462 -35.25 -4.15 -25.95
CA ASP A 462 -36.64 -4.61 -26.04
C ASP A 462 -37.37 -4.61 -24.68
N ASP A 463 -36.67 -4.43 -23.56
CA ASP A 463 -37.28 -4.24 -22.23
C ASP A 463 -37.57 -2.75 -21.92
N LEU A 464 -36.94 -1.84 -22.66
CA LEU A 464 -37.05 -0.39 -22.44
C LEU A 464 -38.10 0.25 -23.36
N VAL A 465 -39.14 0.84 -22.76
CA VAL A 465 -40.17 1.61 -23.47
C VAL A 465 -39.96 3.11 -23.21
N LEU A 466 -39.55 3.85 -24.24
CA LEU A 466 -39.42 5.31 -24.24
C LEU A 466 -39.70 5.85 -25.64
N HIS A 467 -40.14 7.11 -25.74
CA HIS A 467 -40.12 7.89 -26.98
C HIS A 467 -38.79 7.77 -27.77
N GLU A 468 -38.89 7.67 -29.11
CA GLU A 468 -37.74 7.48 -30.03
C GLU A 468 -36.66 8.58 -29.93
N ARG A 469 -37.00 9.78 -29.45
CA ARG A 469 -35.99 10.83 -29.20
C ARG A 469 -35.04 10.43 -28.07
N GLN A 470 -35.55 9.86 -26.99
CA GLN A 470 -34.79 9.41 -25.84
C GLN A 470 -33.94 8.19 -26.22
N LEU A 471 -34.52 7.20 -26.90
CA LEU A 471 -33.80 6.01 -27.37
C LEU A 471 -32.61 6.38 -28.27
N ARG A 472 -32.76 7.37 -29.16
CA ARG A 472 -31.63 7.86 -29.99
C ARG A 472 -30.51 8.46 -29.16
N ILE A 473 -30.80 9.25 -28.11
CA ILE A 473 -29.76 9.82 -27.24
C ILE A 473 -29.06 8.70 -26.45
N LEU A 474 -29.79 7.70 -25.93
CA LEU A 474 -29.18 6.55 -25.25
C LEU A 474 -28.24 5.76 -26.18
N ARG A 475 -28.66 5.50 -27.42
CA ARG A 475 -27.82 4.86 -28.46
C ARG A 475 -26.60 5.72 -28.81
N GLU A 476 -26.73 7.05 -28.85
CA GLU A 476 -25.63 7.99 -29.06
C GLU A 476 -24.59 7.94 -27.92
N ILE A 477 -25.04 7.83 -26.67
CA ILE A 477 -24.14 7.67 -25.50
C ILE A 477 -23.36 6.35 -25.60
N VAL A 478 -24.04 5.24 -25.92
CA VAL A 478 -23.41 3.93 -26.14
C VAL A 478 -22.37 4.01 -27.27
N ALA A 479 -22.72 4.63 -28.40
CA ALA A 479 -21.80 4.80 -29.52
C ALA A 479 -20.56 5.61 -29.13
N HIS A 480 -20.72 6.66 -28.33
CA HIS A 480 -19.60 7.45 -27.82
C HIS A 480 -18.64 6.65 -26.93
N VAL A 481 -19.16 5.78 -26.06
CA VAL A 481 -18.31 4.91 -25.23
C VAL A 481 -17.60 3.87 -26.10
N ARG A 482 -18.32 3.21 -27.01
CA ARG A 482 -17.79 2.17 -27.90
C ARG A 482 -16.71 2.69 -28.86
N GLN A 483 -16.87 3.90 -29.40
CA GLN A 483 -15.94 4.51 -30.36
C GLN A 483 -14.83 5.35 -29.70
N ARG A 484 -14.71 5.32 -28.36
CA ARG A 484 -13.77 6.18 -27.61
C ARG A 484 -12.31 5.95 -28.01
N GLY A 485 -11.90 4.70 -28.25
CA GLY A 485 -10.53 4.35 -28.64
C GLY A 485 -10.16 5.04 -29.95
N THR A 486 -10.93 4.77 -31.01
CA THR A 486 -10.74 5.35 -32.33
C THR A 486 -10.75 6.88 -32.33
N VAL A 487 -11.72 7.54 -31.69
CA VAL A 487 -11.79 9.01 -31.71
C VAL A 487 -10.68 9.65 -30.85
N HIS A 488 -10.45 9.15 -29.63
CA HIS A 488 -9.50 9.79 -28.72
C HIS A 488 -8.03 9.43 -29.05
N GLN A 489 -7.76 8.19 -29.46
CA GLN A 489 -6.40 7.67 -29.69
C GLN A 489 -6.04 7.72 -31.19
N GLU A 490 -6.72 6.95 -32.05
CA GLU A 490 -6.35 6.85 -33.48
C GLU A 490 -6.47 8.20 -34.20
N TRP A 491 -7.57 8.93 -33.98
CA TRP A 491 -7.79 10.27 -34.53
C TRP A 491 -7.14 11.37 -33.67
N GLY A 492 -6.52 11.00 -32.54
CA GLY A 492 -5.68 11.87 -31.72
C GLY A 492 -6.40 12.94 -30.90
N PHE A 493 -7.73 12.93 -30.79
CA PHE A 493 -8.47 14.00 -30.10
C PHE A 493 -8.07 14.17 -28.63
N ALA A 494 -7.59 13.13 -27.93
CA ALA A 494 -7.10 13.24 -26.55
C ALA A 494 -5.90 14.17 -26.39
N ARG A 495 -5.07 14.34 -27.44
CA ARG A 495 -3.91 15.25 -27.39
C ARG A 495 -4.32 16.72 -27.45
N THR A 496 -5.49 16.99 -28.04
CA THR A 496 -6.06 18.34 -28.20
C THR A 496 -7.00 18.69 -27.05
N LEU A 497 -7.85 17.73 -26.65
CA LEU A 497 -8.81 17.86 -25.54
C LEU A 497 -8.14 17.51 -24.21
N ARG A 498 -7.53 18.52 -23.55
CA ARG A 498 -6.80 18.34 -22.27
C ARG A 498 -7.66 17.85 -21.08
N ARG A 499 -8.99 17.83 -21.20
CA ARG A 499 -9.98 17.39 -20.19
C ARG A 499 -11.27 16.93 -20.89
N GLY A 500 -12.13 16.19 -20.18
CA GLY A 500 -13.46 15.80 -20.66
C GLY A 500 -13.47 14.57 -21.58
N LEU A 501 -12.54 13.63 -21.37
CA LEU A 501 -12.48 12.37 -22.10
C LEU A 501 -13.51 11.33 -21.60
N GLY A 502 -14.06 11.56 -20.40
CA GLY A 502 -15.17 10.78 -19.86
C GLY A 502 -16.50 11.05 -20.55
N VAL A 503 -17.42 10.08 -20.45
CA VAL A 503 -18.80 10.24 -20.91
C VAL A 503 -19.68 10.47 -19.69
N THR A 504 -20.17 11.70 -19.51
CA THR A 504 -21.06 12.08 -18.41
C THR A 504 -22.49 12.23 -18.89
N ALA A 505 -23.43 11.57 -18.21
CA ALA A 505 -24.85 11.65 -18.52
C ALA A 505 -25.70 12.00 -17.28
N LEU A 506 -26.80 12.71 -17.49
CA LEU A 506 -27.84 12.98 -16.49
C LEU A 506 -29.17 12.43 -16.96
N PHE A 507 -29.74 11.52 -16.18
CA PHE A 507 -31.05 10.90 -16.38
C PHE A 507 -32.06 11.58 -15.45
N ALA A 508 -32.95 12.39 -16.03
CA ALA A 508 -33.87 13.24 -15.29
C ALA A 508 -35.31 12.81 -15.49
N GLY A 509 -36.04 12.48 -14.42
CA GLY A 509 -37.44 12.06 -14.52
C GLY A 509 -38.00 11.57 -13.19
N GLY A 510 -39.30 11.33 -13.11
CA GLY A 510 -39.94 10.85 -11.87
C GLY A 510 -39.42 9.49 -11.38
N SER A 511 -39.80 9.10 -10.16
CA SER A 511 -39.55 7.74 -9.69
C SER A 511 -40.29 6.72 -10.56
N GLY A 512 -39.68 5.55 -10.79
CA GLY A 512 -40.27 4.47 -11.58
C GLY A 512 -40.39 4.69 -13.09
N THR A 513 -39.79 5.74 -13.67
CA THR A 513 -39.82 6.00 -15.14
C THR A 513 -38.73 5.28 -15.95
N GLY A 514 -37.99 4.34 -15.35
CA GLY A 514 -37.02 3.50 -16.07
C GLY A 514 -35.58 4.03 -16.15
N LYS A 515 -35.19 5.02 -15.34
CA LYS A 515 -33.81 5.57 -15.30
C LYS A 515 -32.75 4.48 -15.11
N THR A 516 -32.88 3.68 -14.05
CA THR A 516 -31.97 2.56 -13.72
C THR A 516 -32.00 1.46 -14.78
N LEU A 517 -33.19 1.15 -15.31
CA LEU A 517 -33.36 0.16 -16.39
C LEU A 517 -32.63 0.59 -17.67
N ALA A 518 -32.67 1.87 -18.04
CA ALA A 518 -31.92 2.37 -19.19
C ALA A 518 -30.40 2.29 -18.98
N ALA A 519 -29.91 2.51 -17.75
CA ALA A 519 -28.50 2.31 -17.43
C ALA A 519 -28.10 0.83 -17.54
N GLU A 520 -28.96 -0.09 -17.10
CA GLU A 520 -28.77 -1.54 -17.22
C GLU A 520 -28.71 -1.98 -18.70
N VAL A 521 -29.67 -1.55 -19.53
CA VAL A 521 -29.68 -1.81 -20.98
C VAL A 521 -28.40 -1.33 -21.65
N MET A 522 -27.90 -0.15 -21.28
CA MET A 522 -26.65 0.38 -21.80
C MET A 522 -25.43 -0.41 -21.31
N ALA A 523 -25.43 -0.88 -20.06
CA ALA A 523 -24.37 -1.73 -19.52
C ALA A 523 -24.30 -3.07 -20.28
N LYS A 524 -25.45 -3.70 -20.54
CA LYS A 524 -25.57 -4.93 -21.35
C LYS A 524 -25.04 -4.74 -22.77
N GLU A 525 -25.46 -3.67 -23.45
CA GLU A 525 -25.02 -3.33 -24.82
C GLU A 525 -23.51 -3.00 -24.89
N LEU A 526 -22.90 -2.54 -23.80
CA LEU A 526 -21.46 -2.29 -23.71
C LEU A 526 -20.64 -3.49 -23.21
N GLY A 527 -21.30 -4.56 -22.72
CA GLY A 527 -20.64 -5.70 -22.10
C GLY A 527 -19.94 -5.37 -20.77
N LEU A 528 -20.50 -4.42 -20.00
CA LEU A 528 -19.92 -3.91 -18.76
C LEU A 528 -20.83 -4.22 -17.57
N ASP A 529 -20.25 -4.39 -16.38
CA ASP A 529 -21.02 -4.45 -15.14
C ASP A 529 -21.58 -3.05 -14.79
N LEU A 530 -22.82 -3.02 -14.26
CA LEU A 530 -23.45 -1.82 -13.73
C LEU A 530 -23.22 -1.74 -12.22
N PHE A 531 -22.62 -0.66 -11.74
CA PHE A 531 -22.50 -0.36 -10.31
C PHE A 531 -23.38 0.82 -9.95
N VAL A 532 -24.32 0.60 -9.03
CA VAL A 532 -25.20 1.63 -8.50
C VAL A 532 -24.63 2.14 -7.17
N ILE A 533 -24.30 3.42 -7.15
CA ILE A 533 -23.78 4.14 -6.00
C ILE A 533 -24.87 5.07 -5.49
N ASP A 534 -25.36 4.80 -4.29
CA ASP A 534 -26.31 5.65 -3.60
C ASP A 534 -25.57 6.86 -3.01
N LEU A 535 -25.78 8.04 -3.60
CA LEU A 535 -25.13 9.27 -3.13
C LEU A 535 -25.56 9.66 -1.71
N SER A 536 -26.75 9.26 -1.25
CA SER A 536 -27.19 9.54 0.13
C SER A 536 -26.37 8.79 1.18
N GLN A 537 -25.79 7.63 0.82
CA GLN A 537 -24.94 6.82 1.69
C GLN A 537 -23.47 7.27 1.66
N VAL A 538 -22.99 7.76 0.51
CA VAL A 538 -21.61 8.23 0.34
C VAL A 538 -21.38 9.61 1.00
N VAL A 539 -22.41 10.44 1.07
CA VAL A 539 -22.37 11.78 1.66
C VAL A 539 -22.46 11.69 3.18
N SER A 540 -21.31 11.71 3.83
CA SER A 540 -21.23 11.65 5.29
C SER A 540 -21.49 13.03 5.93
N LYS A 541 -21.67 13.06 7.26
CA LYS A 541 -21.69 14.32 8.05
C LYS A 541 -20.29 14.88 8.31
N TYR A 542 -19.23 14.19 7.90
CA TYR A 542 -17.83 14.52 8.20
C TYR A 542 -17.11 15.05 6.96
N ILE A 543 -16.57 16.27 7.09
CA ILE A 543 -15.92 16.99 5.99
C ILE A 543 -14.69 16.20 5.50
N GLY A 544 -14.65 15.90 4.20
CA GLY A 544 -13.53 15.22 3.52
C GLY A 544 -13.66 13.69 3.44
N GLU A 545 -14.51 13.06 4.24
CA GLU A 545 -14.78 11.63 4.15
C GLU A 545 -15.55 11.28 2.86
N THR A 546 -16.51 12.12 2.47
CA THR A 546 -17.23 12.04 1.19
C THR A 546 -16.28 12.05 -0.02
N GLU A 547 -15.28 12.96 -0.03
CA GLU A 547 -14.28 13.02 -1.11
C GLU A 547 -13.40 11.77 -1.15
N LYS A 548 -13.03 11.22 0.01
CA LYS A 548 -12.24 9.98 0.14
C LYS A 548 -13.04 8.77 -0.38
N ASN A 549 -14.32 8.69 -0.07
CA ASN A 549 -15.20 7.60 -0.53
C ASN A 549 -15.46 7.70 -2.04
N LEU A 550 -15.78 8.90 -2.56
CA LEU A 550 -15.88 9.13 -4.00
C LEU A 550 -14.56 8.80 -4.72
N ARG A 551 -13.41 9.16 -4.14
CA ARG A 551 -12.09 8.79 -4.68
C ARG A 551 -11.95 7.28 -4.82
N LYS A 552 -12.23 6.52 -3.76
CA LYS A 552 -12.19 5.04 -3.78
C LYS A 552 -13.08 4.45 -4.89
N VAL A 553 -14.31 4.96 -5.07
CA VAL A 553 -15.22 4.51 -6.15
C VAL A 553 -14.61 4.71 -7.52
N PHE A 554 -14.17 5.94 -7.86
CA PHE A 554 -13.62 6.22 -9.18
C PHE A 554 -12.28 5.54 -9.42
N ASP A 555 -11.37 5.50 -8.43
CA ASP A 555 -10.05 4.85 -8.55
C ASP A 555 -10.17 3.32 -8.76
N ALA A 556 -11.22 2.70 -8.20
CA ALA A 556 -11.53 1.29 -8.46
C ALA A 556 -12.16 1.11 -9.86
N ALA A 557 -13.09 1.99 -10.24
CA ALA A 557 -13.75 1.96 -11.55
C ALA A 557 -12.80 2.21 -12.74
N GLU A 558 -11.78 3.07 -12.56
CA GLU A 558 -10.79 3.39 -13.60
C GLU A 558 -9.99 2.18 -14.07
N ARG A 559 -9.86 1.15 -13.23
CA ARG A 559 -9.22 -0.13 -13.58
C ARG A 559 -10.12 -0.99 -14.47
N GLY A 560 -11.42 -1.04 -14.14
CA GLY A 560 -12.39 -1.93 -14.79
C GLY A 560 -13.20 -1.36 -15.95
N GLY A 561 -13.22 -0.04 -16.11
CA GLY A 561 -14.09 0.61 -17.09
C GLY A 561 -15.58 0.32 -16.86
N ALA A 562 -15.99 0.17 -15.60
CA ALA A 562 -17.36 -0.11 -15.21
C ALA A 562 -18.35 1.01 -15.60
N LEU A 563 -19.65 0.70 -15.70
CA LEU A 563 -20.68 1.74 -15.81
C LEU A 563 -21.08 2.17 -14.38
N LEU A 564 -20.81 3.43 -14.04
CA LEU A 564 -21.17 4.00 -12.75
C LEU A 564 -22.53 4.71 -12.84
N LEU A 565 -23.49 4.30 -12.01
CA LEU A 565 -24.78 4.96 -11.84
C LEU A 565 -24.86 5.57 -10.44
N PHE A 566 -24.73 6.88 -10.36
CA PHE A 566 -24.95 7.65 -9.15
C PHE A 566 -26.44 7.96 -9.02
N ASP A 567 -27.13 7.24 -8.13
CA ASP A 567 -28.57 7.41 -7.91
C ASP A 567 -28.85 8.53 -6.89
N GLU A 568 -30.08 9.04 -6.90
CA GLU A 568 -30.58 10.10 -6.00
C GLU A 568 -29.70 11.36 -5.93
N ALA A 569 -29.18 11.83 -7.07
CA ALA A 569 -28.29 12.99 -7.05
C ALA A 569 -28.95 14.26 -6.46
N ASP A 570 -30.28 14.39 -6.46
CA ASP A 570 -31.00 15.45 -5.75
C ASP A 570 -30.73 15.51 -4.23
N ALA A 571 -30.22 14.45 -3.59
CA ALA A 571 -29.72 14.51 -2.22
C ALA A 571 -28.55 15.49 -2.03
N LEU A 572 -27.70 15.66 -3.06
CA LEU A 572 -26.62 16.67 -3.11
C LEU A 572 -27.13 18.08 -3.42
N PHE A 573 -28.23 18.21 -4.17
CA PHE A 573 -28.69 19.49 -4.75
C PHE A 573 -29.96 20.07 -4.12
N GLY A 574 -30.58 19.37 -3.16
CA GLY A 574 -31.80 19.80 -2.50
C GLY A 574 -31.66 21.22 -1.93
N LYS A 575 -32.67 22.07 -2.15
CA LYS A 575 -32.64 23.54 -1.95
C LYS A 575 -31.98 23.97 -0.62
N ARG A 576 -30.67 24.23 -0.65
CA ARG A 576 -29.94 25.03 0.36
C ARG A 576 -29.74 26.45 -0.19
N SER A 577 -30.85 27.05 -0.58
CA SER A 577 -30.90 28.39 -1.16
C SER A 577 -31.00 29.46 -0.07
N GLU A 578 -29.90 29.70 0.64
CA GLU A 578 -29.47 31.03 1.09
C GLU A 578 -28.11 30.92 1.80
N VAL A 579 -27.06 31.52 1.22
CA VAL A 579 -25.71 31.50 1.79
C VAL A 579 -25.68 32.27 3.12
N LYS A 580 -25.78 31.53 4.23
CA LYS A 580 -25.63 32.08 5.59
C LYS A 580 -24.68 31.29 6.49
N ASP A 581 -24.40 30.02 6.19
CA ASP A 581 -23.57 29.18 7.04
C ASP A 581 -22.30 28.64 6.38
N SER A 582 -21.33 28.25 7.21
CA SER A 582 -20.06 27.66 6.77
C SER A 582 -20.26 26.29 6.09
N HIS A 583 -21.30 25.53 6.49
CA HIS A 583 -21.62 24.22 5.94
C HIS A 583 -21.96 24.22 4.43
N ASP A 584 -22.64 25.26 3.91
CA ASP A 584 -23.04 25.31 2.50
C ASP A 584 -21.86 25.49 1.53
N ARG A 585 -20.73 26.03 2.01
CA ARG A 585 -19.49 26.09 1.20
C ARG A 585 -18.86 24.71 0.99
N TYR A 586 -19.02 23.79 1.93
CA TYR A 586 -18.44 22.44 1.81
C TYR A 586 -19.27 21.55 0.88
N ALA A 587 -20.61 21.65 0.90
CA ALA A 587 -21.46 20.90 -0.06
C ALA A 587 -21.15 21.26 -1.52
N ASN A 588 -20.89 22.54 -1.81
CA ASN A 588 -20.45 22.99 -3.14
C ASN A 588 -19.07 22.43 -3.55
N LEU A 589 -18.19 22.16 -2.58
CA LEU A 589 -16.88 21.54 -2.82
C LEU A 589 -17.03 20.05 -3.18
N GLU A 590 -17.85 19.31 -2.43
CA GLU A 590 -18.16 17.89 -2.69
C GLU A 590 -18.78 17.68 -4.08
N VAL A 591 -19.77 18.51 -4.44
CA VAL A 591 -20.38 18.54 -5.79
C VAL A 591 -19.33 18.84 -6.87
N SER A 592 -18.44 19.81 -6.61
CA SER A 592 -17.38 20.18 -7.55
C SER A 592 -16.36 19.06 -7.74
N TYR A 593 -16.04 18.32 -6.67
CA TYR A 593 -15.17 17.15 -6.68
C TYR A 593 -15.81 15.99 -7.46
N LEU A 594 -17.08 15.66 -7.19
CA LEU A 594 -17.82 14.63 -7.93
C LEU A 594 -17.80 14.91 -9.44
N LEU A 595 -18.17 16.13 -9.86
CA LEU A 595 -18.15 16.53 -11.27
C LEU A 595 -16.75 16.47 -11.87
N MET A 596 -15.71 16.90 -11.14
CA MET A 596 -14.32 16.80 -11.58
C MET A 596 -13.89 15.34 -11.79
N ARG A 597 -14.26 14.43 -10.90
CA ARG A 597 -13.99 12.99 -11.06
C ARG A 597 -14.77 12.39 -12.22
N MET A 598 -16.04 12.74 -12.40
CA MET A 598 -16.85 12.30 -13.54
C MET A 598 -16.28 12.77 -14.90
N GLU A 599 -15.72 13.97 -14.99
CA GLU A 599 -15.04 14.47 -16.21
C GLU A 599 -13.69 13.80 -16.49
N ALA A 600 -12.98 13.37 -15.43
CA ALA A 600 -11.70 12.68 -15.51
C ALA A 600 -11.87 11.18 -15.81
N TYR A 601 -12.95 10.57 -15.31
CA TYR A 601 -13.24 9.15 -15.44
C TYR A 601 -13.34 8.73 -16.91
N ARG A 602 -12.42 7.87 -17.39
CA ARG A 602 -12.38 7.41 -18.80
C ARG A 602 -13.61 6.55 -19.21
N GLY A 603 -14.42 6.11 -18.25
CA GLY A 603 -15.64 5.31 -18.49
C GLY A 603 -16.91 6.15 -18.68
N LEU A 604 -18.05 5.50 -18.42
CA LEU A 604 -19.38 6.12 -18.44
C LEU A 604 -19.87 6.31 -17.01
N ALA A 605 -20.14 7.56 -16.65
CA ALA A 605 -20.75 7.92 -15.37
C ALA A 605 -22.10 8.62 -15.59
N ILE A 606 -23.15 8.03 -15.05
CA ILE A 606 -24.54 8.47 -15.15
C ILE A 606 -24.98 8.96 -13.78
N LEU A 607 -25.60 10.14 -13.74
CA LEU A 607 -26.34 10.65 -12.57
C LEU A 607 -27.83 10.47 -12.81
N THR A 608 -28.60 10.04 -11.81
CA THR A 608 -30.05 10.14 -11.84
C THR A 608 -30.52 11.37 -11.06
N THR A 609 -31.66 11.94 -11.42
CA THR A 609 -32.38 12.86 -10.53
C THR A 609 -33.88 12.84 -10.75
N ASN A 610 -34.63 13.07 -9.68
CA ASN A 610 -36.06 13.37 -9.74
C ASN A 610 -36.35 14.87 -9.95
N MET A 611 -35.38 15.75 -9.69
CA MET A 611 -35.57 17.20 -9.57
C MET A 611 -34.69 18.02 -10.54
N LYS A 612 -34.78 17.78 -11.85
CA LYS A 612 -34.01 18.52 -12.89
C LYS A 612 -33.98 20.05 -12.71
N LYS A 613 -35.09 20.65 -12.26
CA LYS A 613 -35.22 22.10 -12.04
C LYS A 613 -34.47 22.64 -10.81
N ALA A 614 -33.96 21.78 -9.94
CA ALA A 614 -33.13 22.16 -8.79
C ALA A 614 -31.64 22.25 -9.13
N LEU A 615 -31.21 21.64 -10.25
CA LEU A 615 -29.82 21.71 -10.73
C LEU A 615 -29.52 23.09 -11.31
N ASP A 616 -28.35 23.62 -10.98
CA ASP A 616 -27.92 24.92 -11.49
C ASP A 616 -27.36 24.87 -12.92
N THR A 617 -27.22 26.04 -13.53
CA THR A 617 -26.73 26.20 -14.90
C THR A 617 -25.23 25.86 -15.06
N ALA A 618 -24.43 25.91 -13.99
CA ALA A 618 -23.01 25.58 -14.03
C ALA A 618 -22.80 24.06 -14.07
N PHE A 619 -23.56 23.32 -13.26
CA PHE A 619 -23.65 21.86 -13.28
C PHE A 619 -24.07 21.34 -14.66
N MET A 620 -25.16 21.88 -15.20
CA MET A 620 -25.70 21.48 -16.51
C MET A 620 -24.75 21.73 -17.69
N ARG A 621 -23.74 22.62 -17.54
CA ARG A 621 -22.68 22.84 -18.55
C ARG A 621 -21.56 21.80 -18.52
N ARG A 622 -21.41 21.05 -17.43
CA ARG A 622 -20.38 20.00 -17.24
C ARG A 622 -20.86 18.59 -17.60
N ILE A 623 -22.19 18.41 -17.68
CA ILE A 623 -22.80 17.17 -18.16
C ILE A 623 -22.84 17.17 -19.69
N ARG A 624 -22.30 16.11 -20.32
CA ARG A 624 -22.25 15.97 -21.78
C ARG A 624 -23.61 15.60 -22.39
N PHE A 625 -24.35 14.68 -21.75
CA PHE A 625 -25.65 14.21 -22.22
C PHE A 625 -26.75 14.37 -21.18
N VAL A 626 -27.93 14.85 -21.59
CA VAL A 626 -29.10 14.98 -20.71
C VAL A 626 -30.26 14.22 -21.34
N VAL A 627 -30.77 13.21 -20.63
CA VAL A 627 -31.89 12.38 -21.07
C VAL A 627 -33.07 12.63 -20.14
N ASP A 628 -34.16 13.16 -20.70
CA ASP A 628 -35.41 13.34 -19.98
C ASP A 628 -36.27 12.07 -20.07
N PHE A 629 -36.63 11.50 -18.93
CA PHE A 629 -37.54 10.37 -18.74
C PHE A 629 -38.91 10.90 -18.29
N PRO A 630 -39.77 11.34 -19.22
CA PRO A 630 -41.09 11.84 -18.88
C PRO A 630 -41.97 10.75 -18.25
N PHE A 631 -43.10 11.16 -17.68
CA PHE A 631 -44.13 10.21 -17.29
C PHE A 631 -44.72 9.54 -18.56
N PRO A 632 -44.86 8.21 -18.61
CA PRO A 632 -45.22 7.51 -19.84
C PRO A 632 -46.64 7.85 -20.30
N GLY A 633 -46.81 8.08 -21.61
CA GLY A 633 -48.10 8.24 -22.27
C GLY A 633 -48.93 6.96 -22.30
N GLU A 634 -50.20 7.04 -22.69
CA GLU A 634 -51.11 5.88 -22.69
C GLU A 634 -50.64 4.75 -23.62
N SER A 635 -50.15 5.08 -24.81
CA SER A 635 -49.54 4.10 -25.73
C SER A 635 -48.28 3.45 -25.16
N GLU A 636 -47.42 4.22 -24.49
CA GLU A 636 -46.22 3.70 -23.81
C GLU A 636 -46.62 2.79 -22.64
N ARG A 637 -47.65 3.14 -21.84
CA ARG A 637 -48.15 2.28 -20.76
C ARG A 637 -48.75 0.98 -21.28
N ALA A 638 -49.46 1.00 -22.41
CA ALA A 638 -49.97 -0.22 -23.06
C ALA A 638 -48.83 -1.15 -23.50
N GLU A 639 -47.74 -0.58 -24.04
CA GLU A 639 -46.53 -1.32 -24.40
C GLU A 639 -45.84 -1.93 -23.16
N ILE A 640 -45.69 -1.15 -22.08
CA ILE A 640 -45.14 -1.65 -20.80
C ILE A 640 -46.00 -2.80 -20.26
N TRP A 641 -47.34 -2.68 -20.27
CA TRP A 641 -48.25 -3.75 -19.86
C TRP A 641 -48.10 -5.02 -20.69
N ARG A 642 -47.89 -4.91 -22.01
CA ARG A 642 -47.64 -6.06 -22.90
C ARG A 642 -46.30 -6.75 -22.65
N ARG A 643 -45.28 -6.03 -22.17
CA ARG A 643 -43.95 -6.58 -21.89
C ARG A 643 -43.77 -7.12 -20.47
N VAL A 644 -44.45 -6.50 -19.49
CA VAL A 644 -44.28 -6.85 -18.05
C VAL A 644 -44.91 -8.19 -17.67
N LEU A 645 -45.83 -8.69 -18.51
CA LEU A 645 -46.49 -9.98 -18.34
C LEU A 645 -45.74 -11.04 -19.17
N PRO A 646 -45.10 -12.04 -18.54
CA PRO A 646 -44.37 -13.05 -19.29
C PRO A 646 -45.34 -13.94 -20.09
N ALA A 647 -44.91 -14.41 -21.26
CA ALA A 647 -45.74 -15.24 -22.16
C ALA A 647 -46.24 -16.56 -21.55
N GLN A 648 -45.67 -16.98 -20.42
CA GLN A 648 -46.05 -18.17 -19.65
C GLN A 648 -47.16 -17.88 -18.62
N ALA A 649 -47.46 -16.61 -18.33
CA ALA A 649 -48.49 -16.25 -17.37
C ALA A 649 -49.88 -16.66 -17.90
N PRO A 650 -50.70 -17.38 -17.11
CA PRO A 650 -52.04 -17.79 -17.54
C PRO A 650 -52.97 -16.58 -17.54
N VAL A 651 -52.98 -15.78 -18.60
CA VAL A 651 -53.84 -14.60 -18.75
C VAL A 651 -55.20 -14.97 -19.35
N LYS A 652 -56.25 -14.31 -18.88
CA LYS A 652 -57.60 -14.43 -19.46
C LYS A 652 -58.31 -13.07 -19.39
N ASP A 653 -59.01 -12.70 -20.47
CA ASP A 653 -59.83 -11.49 -20.57
C ASP A 653 -59.08 -10.21 -20.12
N LEU A 654 -57.79 -10.12 -20.45
CA LEU A 654 -56.89 -9.06 -20.02
C LEU A 654 -56.55 -8.17 -21.21
N GLU A 655 -56.93 -6.89 -21.14
CA GLU A 655 -56.75 -5.91 -22.23
C GLU A 655 -55.70 -4.86 -21.84
N PRO A 656 -54.46 -4.93 -22.33
CA PRO A 656 -53.38 -3.98 -22.01
C PRO A 656 -53.75 -2.52 -22.27
N GLU A 657 -54.58 -2.26 -23.28
CA GLU A 657 -55.10 -0.94 -23.65
C GLU A 657 -56.05 -0.38 -22.57
N ARG A 658 -56.78 -1.24 -21.85
CA ARG A 658 -57.58 -0.82 -20.67
C ARG A 658 -56.69 -0.63 -19.44
N LEU A 659 -55.70 -1.52 -19.24
CA LEU A 659 -54.73 -1.38 -18.15
C LEU A 659 -53.88 -0.09 -18.28
N ALA A 660 -53.64 0.35 -19.51
CA ALA A 660 -52.94 1.59 -19.83
C ALA A 660 -53.67 2.86 -19.39
N GLN A 661 -54.98 2.80 -19.12
CA GLN A 661 -55.73 3.95 -18.61
C GLN A 661 -55.26 4.35 -17.21
N LEU A 662 -54.71 3.42 -16.41
CA LEU A 662 -54.10 3.74 -15.12
C LEU A 662 -52.96 4.75 -15.29
N THR A 663 -53.06 5.91 -14.63
CA THR A 663 -52.04 6.96 -14.69
C THR A 663 -50.91 6.67 -13.70
N VAL A 664 -50.10 5.64 -13.99
CA VAL A 664 -48.96 5.15 -13.19
C VAL A 664 -47.66 5.05 -14.00
N ALA A 665 -46.51 5.10 -13.31
CA ALA A 665 -45.19 4.92 -13.92
C ALA A 665 -44.87 3.42 -14.13
N GLY A 666 -43.88 3.09 -14.97
CA GLY A 666 -43.52 1.72 -15.33
C GLY A 666 -43.17 0.82 -14.14
N GLY A 667 -42.49 1.36 -13.12
CA GLY A 667 -42.21 0.65 -11.86
C GLY A 667 -43.50 0.20 -11.14
N SER A 668 -44.49 1.08 -11.03
CA SER A 668 -45.80 0.75 -10.45
C SER A 668 -46.61 -0.20 -11.33
N ILE A 669 -46.49 -0.14 -12.67
CA ILE A 669 -47.08 -1.14 -13.57
C ILE A 669 -46.54 -2.54 -13.25
N ARG A 670 -45.22 -2.68 -13.08
CA ARG A 670 -44.58 -3.95 -12.67
C ARG A 670 -45.06 -4.43 -11.30
N ASN A 671 -45.19 -3.53 -10.32
CA ASN A 671 -45.71 -3.87 -8.99
C ASN A 671 -47.16 -4.37 -9.04
N ILE A 672 -48.03 -3.70 -9.81
CA ILE A 672 -49.45 -4.09 -9.97
C ILE A 672 -49.55 -5.43 -10.71
N ALA A 673 -48.78 -5.62 -11.78
CA ALA A 673 -48.75 -6.87 -12.53
C ALA A 673 -48.36 -8.06 -11.65
N LEU A 674 -47.29 -7.91 -10.87
CA LEU A 674 -46.79 -8.96 -9.98
C LEU A 674 -47.76 -9.24 -8.82
N ALA A 675 -48.29 -8.20 -8.16
CA ALA A 675 -49.27 -8.37 -7.09
C ALA A 675 -50.57 -9.02 -7.60
N GLY A 676 -51.04 -8.65 -8.80
CA GLY A 676 -52.19 -9.29 -9.43
C GLY A 676 -51.93 -10.76 -9.80
N ALA A 677 -50.71 -11.11 -10.20
CA ALA A 677 -50.30 -12.49 -10.45
C ALA A 677 -50.32 -13.34 -9.18
N PHE A 678 -49.85 -12.81 -8.04
CA PHE A 678 -49.96 -13.49 -6.74
C PHE A 678 -51.41 -13.71 -6.31
N LEU A 679 -52.30 -12.71 -6.49
CA LEU A 679 -53.73 -12.87 -6.19
C LEU A 679 -54.39 -13.96 -7.06
N ALA A 680 -54.06 -14.00 -8.36
CA ALA A 680 -54.56 -15.04 -9.26
C ALA A 680 -54.08 -16.45 -8.87
N ALA A 681 -52.81 -16.57 -8.45
CA ALA A 681 -52.21 -17.82 -8.02
C ALA A 681 -52.80 -18.36 -6.71
N GLU A 682 -53.07 -17.48 -5.73
CA GLU A 682 -53.74 -17.83 -4.47
C GLU A 682 -55.17 -18.35 -4.72
N GLU A 683 -55.89 -17.74 -5.67
CA GLU A 683 -57.23 -18.18 -6.08
C GLU A 683 -57.22 -19.42 -7.00
N GLY A 684 -56.04 -19.87 -7.46
CA GLY A 684 -55.90 -20.97 -8.43
C GLY A 684 -56.47 -20.67 -9.82
N GLU A 685 -56.66 -19.39 -10.16
CA GLU A 685 -57.32 -18.94 -11.40
C GLU A 685 -56.36 -18.22 -12.37
N SER A 686 -56.76 -18.11 -13.63
CA SER A 686 -56.08 -17.27 -14.61
C SER A 686 -56.09 -15.79 -14.21
N LEU A 687 -55.03 -15.06 -14.56
CA LEU A 687 -54.87 -13.63 -14.35
C LEU A 687 -55.92 -12.83 -15.16
N ARG A 688 -56.78 -12.07 -14.48
CA ARG A 688 -57.89 -11.29 -15.04
C ARG A 688 -57.88 -9.84 -14.53
N MET A 689 -58.68 -8.99 -15.18
CA MET A 689 -58.89 -7.58 -14.81
C MET A 689 -59.29 -7.40 -13.33
N ARG A 690 -60.03 -8.34 -12.71
CA ARG A 690 -60.39 -8.28 -11.27
C ARG A 690 -59.16 -8.30 -10.35
N HIS A 691 -58.15 -9.11 -10.67
CA HIS A 691 -56.91 -9.20 -9.89
C HIS A 691 -56.06 -7.95 -10.08
N MET A 692 -55.99 -7.43 -11.32
CA MET A 692 -55.35 -6.14 -11.61
C MET A 692 -56.03 -4.99 -10.87
N LEU A 693 -57.36 -4.98 -10.77
CA LEU A 693 -58.09 -3.94 -10.04
C LEU A 693 -57.77 -3.94 -8.54
N ALA A 694 -57.72 -5.13 -7.93
CA ALA A 694 -57.35 -5.30 -6.53
C ALA A 694 -55.89 -4.85 -6.28
N ALA A 695 -54.96 -5.30 -7.12
CA ALA A 695 -53.56 -4.88 -7.05
C ALA A 695 -53.37 -3.38 -7.28
N ALA A 696 -54.09 -2.79 -8.25
CA ALA A 696 -54.05 -1.36 -8.55
C ALA A 696 -54.57 -0.52 -7.38
N ARG A 697 -55.63 -0.95 -6.68
CA ARG A 697 -56.12 -0.29 -5.45
C ARG A 697 -55.03 -0.24 -4.39
N THR A 698 -54.36 -1.36 -4.13
CA THR A 698 -53.29 -1.43 -3.13
C THR A 698 -52.08 -0.57 -3.52
N GLU A 699 -51.68 -0.55 -4.80
CA GLU A 699 -50.56 0.30 -5.24
C GLU A 699 -50.91 1.80 -5.23
N TYR A 700 -52.13 2.18 -5.64
CA TYR A 700 -52.58 3.58 -5.55
C TYR A 700 -52.64 4.07 -4.11
N LEU A 701 -53.05 3.23 -3.15
CA LEU A 701 -53.01 3.54 -1.72
C LEU A 701 -51.57 3.81 -1.23
N LYS A 702 -50.58 3.03 -1.64
CA LYS A 702 -49.16 3.30 -1.33
C LYS A 702 -48.65 4.60 -1.94
N LEU A 703 -49.19 4.99 -3.10
CA LEU A 703 -48.88 6.24 -3.79
C LEU A 703 -49.69 7.44 -3.27
N GLU A 704 -50.45 7.28 -2.20
CA GLU A 704 -51.35 8.29 -1.61
C GLU A 704 -52.36 8.88 -2.64
N ARG A 705 -52.78 8.07 -3.61
CA ARG A 705 -53.69 8.45 -4.70
C ARG A 705 -54.95 7.59 -4.70
N SER A 706 -56.03 8.17 -5.23
CA SER A 706 -57.29 7.46 -5.46
C SER A 706 -57.45 7.09 -6.93
N LEU A 707 -57.93 5.87 -7.21
CA LEU A 707 -58.34 5.45 -8.55
C LEU A 707 -59.59 6.21 -8.98
N THR A 708 -59.60 6.74 -10.19
CA THR A 708 -60.78 7.41 -10.76
C THR A 708 -61.70 6.42 -11.50
N PRO A 709 -63.03 6.63 -11.54
CA PRO A 709 -63.94 5.79 -12.31
C PRO A 709 -63.68 5.77 -13.83
N SER A 710 -62.90 6.72 -14.34
CA SER A 710 -62.39 6.74 -15.70
C SER A 710 -61.28 5.72 -15.94
N GLU A 711 -60.37 5.53 -14.99
CA GLU A 711 -59.18 4.65 -15.14
C GLU A 711 -59.52 3.15 -15.04
N VAL A 712 -60.66 2.80 -14.42
CA VAL A 712 -61.09 1.41 -14.17
C VAL A 712 -62.38 1.02 -14.91
N ARG A 713 -62.73 1.78 -15.95
CA ARG A 713 -63.99 1.59 -16.69
C ARG A 713 -63.98 0.28 -17.47
N GLY A 714 -64.93 -0.61 -17.19
CA GLY A 714 -65.04 -1.91 -17.86
C GLY A 714 -63.99 -2.94 -17.42
N TRP A 715 -63.56 -2.88 -16.15
CA TRP A 715 -62.69 -3.88 -15.52
C TRP A 715 -63.46 -4.95 -14.71
N ILE A 716 -64.76 -4.74 -14.51
CA ILE A 716 -65.75 -5.64 -13.88
C ILE A 716 -66.95 -5.71 -14.82
#